data_AF-A0A4U6QEI6-F1
#
_entry.id   AF-A0A4U6QEI6-F1
#
_cell.length_a   1.000
_cell.length_b   1.000
_cell.length_c   1.000
_cell.angle_alpha   90.00
_cell.angle_beta   90.00
_cell.angle_gamma   90.00
#
_symmetry.space_group_name_H-M   'P 1'
#
loop_
_entity.id
_entity.type
_entity.pdbx_description
1 polymer ?
#
loop_
_entity_poly.entity_id
_entity_poly.type
_entity_poly.pdbx_seq_one_letter_code
_entity_poly.pdbx_strand_id
1 'polypeptide(L)'
;MCARPAIAGMLALVIGLAMTSAPSAGATEPAPVVSSAAQSDPTPLVAAVGPTRVVDTRAGLGRRGPLPAGASLVLPIAGRADVPAEGAGVVILTVTVPTPSAAGALHVFAADQQATTPLVHFTAGRTVSTQVWVPVARTGPQAGSVTVRNDAAVAVPLVVDVTGWTSSATSPEAGGYVPVSPSELTATPVAAGASLVVPVAGRGGVPAGARAALLSVSVTDSRVAGWLTARPTDRAAGASPPAALNFSAGVDITGPALVPLAADGSVVLDNRSSGRIGLRVDVVGWLPSGAAVAGGLAVLPATRIIDTRSGLGLAGRSGPLGPGGLDLTLTGRGGVPVQDVAAVVVQVTAVDPTRDGYLRLAPSTVPAPAGVAVNFPARGSRTGTALVALDGNGQARLENPTSSVQHVVVDVLGYVTRPAESTDLRWTGPTDTVGGLGQAVALSCPPSTPGAGSFCLAVGTTGWAVRTGATWTAGAGSPPPTGRDGLSCTSPTFCMAVGGTAVSVFDGSAWRAVTPPTADFLTDVSCHGASTCVLVAADGRDWVWTGASWTARSPVFTGDGDEQPEVTEVSCASDLFCGAVGTRSWFWTGSGWGGPDVLPNSDTTAVSCPVDGFCAVVGSGGSGLAVYRQGARTQFEQPQSPTSVACTDATFCVAVGVFSQQTGRSDAITVWDGATWTDPFGPPITVPGEPVLVSCPNAGLCVALQDDARQILGTRG
;
A
#
# COMPACT_ATOMS: atom_id res chain seq x y z
N MET A 1 38.25 70.73 -41.00
CA MET A 1 38.27 71.91 -40.10
C MET A 1 37.20 71.73 -39.03
N CYS A 2 37.45 72.33 -37.88
CA CYS A 2 36.95 72.00 -36.53
C CYS A 2 35.43 71.98 -36.29
N ALA A 3 35.09 71.15 -35.27
CA ALA A 3 34.13 71.38 -34.17
C ALA A 3 32.60 71.28 -34.37
N ARG A 4 32.03 70.43 -33.49
CA ARG A 4 30.64 70.34 -32.93
C ARG A 4 30.19 71.67 -32.24
N PRO A 5 28.94 71.90 -31.70
CA PRO A 5 27.94 70.90 -31.22
C PRO A 5 26.40 71.24 -31.26
N ALA A 6 25.62 70.23 -30.83
CA ALA A 6 24.43 70.23 -29.92
C ALA A 6 22.96 70.54 -30.33
N ILE A 7 22.13 69.50 -30.17
CA ILE A 7 20.82 69.36 -29.44
C ILE A 7 19.54 70.08 -29.95
N ALA A 8 18.50 69.31 -30.34
CA ALA A 8 17.20 69.18 -29.63
C ALA A 8 16.07 68.56 -30.50
N GLY A 9 15.43 67.51 -29.96
CA GLY A 9 14.02 67.06 -30.07
C GLY A 9 13.17 67.28 -31.33
N MET A 10 12.54 66.20 -31.81
CA MET A 10 11.31 66.33 -32.60
C MET A 10 10.29 65.22 -32.31
N LEU A 11 9.10 65.67 -31.91
CA LEU A 11 7.86 64.93 -31.75
C LEU A 11 7.12 64.97 -33.10
N ALA A 12 6.61 63.84 -33.60
CA ALA A 12 5.61 63.85 -34.67
C ALA A 12 4.71 62.60 -34.61
N LEU A 13 3.41 62.85 -34.52
CA LEU A 13 2.30 61.88 -34.58
C LEU A 13 1.42 62.26 -35.79
N VAL A 14 0.58 61.29 -36.21
CA VAL A 14 -0.60 61.32 -37.12
C VAL A 14 -0.31 60.52 -38.40
N ILE A 15 -0.72 59.25 -38.56
CA ILE A 15 -2.02 58.53 -38.54
C ILE A 15 -2.82 58.61 -39.86
N GLY A 16 -3.09 57.42 -40.43
CA GLY A 16 -4.18 57.07 -41.36
C GLY A 16 -3.70 56.57 -42.74
N LEU A 17 -4.17 55.49 -43.36
CA LEU A 17 -5.29 54.57 -43.13
C LEU A 17 -5.05 53.26 -43.94
N ALA A 18 -5.81 52.22 -43.62
CA ALA A 18 -5.66 50.79 -43.90
C ALA A 18 -5.64 50.27 -45.37
N MET A 19 -4.93 49.16 -45.57
CA MET A 19 -5.32 48.05 -46.47
C MET A 19 -4.99 46.69 -45.81
N THR A 20 -5.91 45.74 -45.99
CA THR A 20 -6.09 44.47 -45.26
C THR A 20 -5.18 43.33 -45.71
N SER A 21 -4.59 42.60 -44.76
CA SER A 21 -3.98 41.27 -44.97
C SER A 21 -4.52 40.26 -43.94
N ALA A 22 -4.93 39.09 -44.42
CA ALA A 22 -5.51 37.99 -43.65
C ALA A 22 -4.56 37.44 -42.56
N PRO A 23 -5.09 36.92 -41.43
CA PRO A 23 -4.27 36.28 -40.42
C PRO A 23 -3.76 34.92 -40.91
N SER A 24 -2.44 34.73 -40.88
CA SER A 24 -1.80 33.43 -41.03
C SER A 24 -2.19 32.53 -39.85
N ALA A 25 -2.75 31.36 -40.16
CA ALA A 25 -3.06 30.31 -39.20
C ALA A 25 -1.80 29.94 -38.40
N GLY A 26 -1.87 30.07 -37.08
CA GLY A 26 -0.88 29.50 -36.18
C GLY A 26 -0.95 27.98 -36.26
N ALA A 27 0.14 27.35 -36.70
CA ALA A 27 0.30 25.92 -36.56
C ALA A 27 0.47 25.62 -35.07
N THR A 28 -0.61 25.16 -34.44
CA THR A 28 -0.57 24.46 -33.15
C THR A 28 0.31 23.23 -33.31
N GLU A 29 1.48 23.27 -32.68
CA GLU A 29 2.36 22.13 -32.44
C GLU A 29 1.57 21.03 -31.71
N PRO A 30 1.62 19.76 -32.17
CA PRO A 30 0.94 18.68 -31.47
C PRO A 30 1.59 18.51 -30.09
N ALA A 31 0.79 18.60 -29.03
CA ALA A 31 1.22 18.33 -27.67
C ALA A 31 1.99 16.99 -27.63
N PRO A 32 3.11 16.90 -26.87
CA PRO A 32 3.84 15.65 -26.75
C PRO A 32 2.89 14.59 -26.20
N VAL A 33 2.74 13.51 -26.95
CA VAL A 33 2.01 12.33 -26.52
C VAL A 33 2.81 11.72 -25.37
N VAL A 34 2.40 12.05 -24.14
CA VAL A 34 2.93 11.43 -22.92
C VAL A 34 2.39 10.00 -22.89
N SER A 35 3.15 9.07 -23.45
CA SER A 35 2.91 7.64 -23.28
C SER A 35 3.50 7.21 -21.93
N SER A 36 2.78 7.46 -20.83
CA SER A 36 3.12 6.96 -19.51
C SER A 36 2.73 5.48 -19.40
N ALA A 37 3.60 4.59 -19.86
CA ALA A 37 3.53 3.19 -19.46
C ALA A 37 4.29 3.06 -18.13
N ALA A 38 3.63 3.41 -17.02
CA ALA A 38 4.12 3.06 -15.69
C ALA A 38 4.20 1.53 -15.60
N GLN A 39 5.41 0.98 -15.55
CA GLN A 39 5.59 -0.46 -15.37
C GLN A 39 5.35 -0.77 -13.89
N SER A 40 4.09 -1.06 -13.57
CA SER A 40 3.60 -1.47 -12.25
C SER A 40 4.18 -2.83 -11.84
N ASP A 41 3.98 -3.22 -10.58
CA ASP A 41 4.20 -4.61 -10.15
C ASP A 41 3.34 -5.51 -11.03
N PRO A 42 3.57 -6.83 -11.04
CA PRO A 42 2.46 -7.74 -11.30
C PRO A 42 1.36 -7.39 -10.29
N THR A 43 0.50 -6.48 -10.71
CA THR A 43 -0.54 -5.87 -9.90
C THR A 43 -1.42 -7.05 -9.53
N PRO A 44 -1.60 -7.37 -8.24
CA PRO A 44 -2.36 -8.55 -7.85
C PRO A 44 -3.68 -8.55 -8.61
N LEU A 45 -3.98 -9.66 -9.27
CA LEU A 45 -5.23 -9.77 -10.01
C LEU A 45 -6.41 -9.60 -9.07
N VAL A 46 -6.27 -10.01 -7.81
CA VAL A 46 -7.20 -9.71 -6.71
C VAL A 46 -6.40 -9.36 -5.45
N ALA A 47 -6.76 -8.26 -4.77
CA ALA A 47 -6.15 -7.84 -3.52
C ALA A 47 -7.21 -7.67 -2.43
N ALA A 48 -6.94 -8.22 -1.25
CA ALA A 48 -7.68 -7.90 -0.04
C ALA A 48 -7.04 -6.68 0.64
N VAL A 49 -7.85 -5.77 1.17
CA VAL A 49 -7.36 -4.62 1.92
C VAL A 49 -7.95 -4.60 3.32
N GLY A 50 -7.35 -3.80 4.21
CA GLY A 50 -7.94 -3.50 5.50
C GLY A 50 -9.33 -2.88 5.31
N PRO A 51 -10.41 -3.46 5.89
CA PRO A 51 -11.75 -2.94 5.67
C PRO A 51 -11.86 -1.47 6.06
N THR A 52 -12.05 -0.60 5.08
CA THR A 52 -11.99 0.86 5.27
C THR A 52 -13.33 1.49 4.90
N ARG A 53 -13.92 2.18 5.88
CA ARG A 53 -15.19 2.87 5.68
C ARG A 53 -15.00 4.13 4.86
N VAL A 54 -15.67 4.19 3.71
CA VAL A 54 -15.64 5.36 2.82
C VAL A 54 -16.94 6.16 2.87
N VAL A 55 -18.04 5.55 3.32
CA VAL A 55 -19.33 6.22 3.53
C VAL A 55 -19.97 5.75 4.82
N ASP A 56 -20.48 6.69 5.62
CA ASP A 56 -21.50 6.45 6.64
C ASP A 56 -22.37 7.68 6.78
N THR A 57 -23.56 7.61 6.19
CA THR A 57 -24.51 8.74 6.18
C THR A 57 -25.00 9.14 7.57
N ARG A 58 -24.90 8.23 8.55
CA ARG A 58 -25.33 8.46 9.93
C ARG A 58 -24.28 9.24 10.71
N ALA A 59 -23.00 9.04 10.37
CA ALA A 59 -21.86 9.75 10.93
C ALA A 59 -21.45 10.99 10.12
N GLY A 60 -22.05 11.18 8.94
CA GLY A 60 -21.70 12.28 8.04
C GLY A 60 -20.42 12.06 7.23
N LEU A 61 -19.90 10.84 7.20
CA LEU A 61 -18.69 10.46 6.46
C LEU A 61 -19.05 10.20 4.98
N GLY A 62 -18.37 10.87 4.06
CA GLY A 62 -18.64 10.81 2.61
C GLY A 62 -19.94 11.50 2.17
N ARG A 63 -20.97 11.47 3.02
CA ARG A 63 -22.24 12.19 2.83
C ARG A 63 -22.90 12.48 4.18
N ARG A 64 -23.46 13.69 4.35
CA ARG A 64 -24.34 14.00 5.49
C ARG A 64 -25.78 13.59 5.22
N GLY A 65 -26.34 12.80 6.13
CA GLY A 65 -27.73 12.36 6.10
C GLY A 65 -28.03 11.28 5.05
N PRO A 66 -29.20 10.62 5.16
CA PRO A 66 -29.61 9.54 4.24
C PRO A 66 -29.52 9.94 2.76
N LEU A 67 -29.30 8.95 1.88
CA LEU A 67 -29.35 9.13 0.43
C LEU A 67 -30.81 9.29 -0.01
N PRO A 68 -31.25 10.43 -0.58
CA PRO A 68 -32.66 10.65 -0.94
C PRO A 68 -33.18 9.66 -1.99
N ALA A 69 -34.50 9.52 -2.07
CA ALA A 69 -35.16 8.72 -3.11
C ALA A 69 -34.78 9.21 -4.52
N GLY A 70 -34.43 8.30 -5.41
CA GLY A 70 -33.97 8.57 -6.78
C GLY A 70 -32.59 9.24 -6.89
N ALA A 71 -31.94 9.57 -5.77
CA ALA A 71 -30.65 10.24 -5.78
C ALA A 71 -29.49 9.26 -5.99
N SER A 72 -28.42 9.79 -6.59
CA SER A 72 -27.16 9.08 -6.76
C SER A 72 -26.06 9.71 -5.89
N LEU A 73 -25.18 8.86 -5.37
CA LEU A 73 -23.97 9.24 -4.65
C LEU A 73 -22.77 8.71 -5.43
N VAL A 74 -21.96 9.63 -5.96
CA VAL A 74 -20.69 9.32 -6.63
C VAL A 74 -19.60 9.24 -5.57
N LEU A 75 -18.86 8.14 -5.57
CA LEU A 75 -17.85 7.78 -4.59
C LEU A 75 -16.49 7.69 -5.30
N PRO A 76 -15.58 8.65 -5.08
CA PRO A 76 -14.19 8.49 -5.50
C PRO A 76 -13.53 7.41 -4.63
N ILE A 77 -12.95 6.41 -5.28
CA ILE A 77 -12.38 5.20 -4.64
C ILE A 77 -10.90 5.03 -4.99
N ALA A 78 -10.48 5.28 -6.23
CA ALA A 78 -9.08 5.18 -6.61
C ALA A 78 -8.20 6.09 -5.73
N GLY A 79 -7.06 5.55 -5.28
CA GLY A 79 -6.13 6.24 -4.39
C GLY A 79 -6.63 6.38 -2.94
N ARG A 80 -7.66 5.63 -2.53
CA ARG A 80 -8.24 5.64 -1.18
C ARG A 80 -8.41 4.22 -0.67
N ALA A 81 -8.41 4.05 0.66
CA ALA A 81 -8.70 2.76 1.29
C ALA A 81 -7.84 1.61 0.75
N ASP A 82 -6.55 1.87 0.54
CA ASP A 82 -5.55 0.97 -0.05
C ASP A 82 -5.90 0.43 -1.46
N VAL A 83 -6.82 1.11 -2.15
CA VAL A 83 -7.04 0.94 -3.59
C VAL A 83 -6.04 1.83 -4.34
N PRO A 84 -5.26 1.29 -5.28
CA PRO A 84 -4.36 2.07 -6.11
C PRO A 84 -5.04 3.25 -6.82
N ALA A 85 -4.29 4.34 -7.03
CA ALA A 85 -4.75 5.49 -7.81
C ALA A 85 -4.96 5.13 -9.29
N GLU A 86 -4.17 4.17 -9.80
CA GLU A 86 -4.24 3.65 -11.16
C GLU A 86 -4.18 2.13 -11.16
N GLY A 87 -4.69 1.48 -12.21
CA GLY A 87 -4.62 0.03 -12.38
C GLY A 87 -5.67 -0.79 -11.62
N ALA A 88 -6.55 -0.17 -10.83
CA ALA A 88 -7.71 -0.85 -10.24
C ALA A 88 -8.89 -0.91 -11.24
N GLY A 89 -9.32 -2.12 -11.59
CA GLY A 89 -10.43 -2.35 -12.53
C GLY A 89 -11.79 -2.53 -11.83
N VAL A 90 -11.79 -3.14 -10.65
CA VAL A 90 -13.00 -3.44 -9.86
C VAL A 90 -12.67 -3.17 -8.39
N VAL A 91 -13.62 -2.61 -7.65
CA VAL A 91 -13.55 -2.51 -6.19
C VAL A 91 -14.54 -3.49 -5.56
N ILE A 92 -14.12 -4.09 -4.45
CA ILE A 92 -14.91 -5.03 -3.65
C ILE A 92 -15.43 -4.27 -2.42
N LEU A 93 -16.73 -4.01 -2.42
CA LEU A 93 -17.41 -3.20 -1.41
C LEU A 93 -18.33 -4.05 -0.56
N THR A 94 -18.37 -3.80 0.74
CA THR A 94 -19.49 -4.20 1.59
C THR A 94 -20.46 -3.02 1.67
N VAL A 95 -21.66 -3.19 1.11
CA VAL A 95 -22.72 -2.17 1.12
C VAL A 95 -23.75 -2.55 2.16
N THR A 96 -23.95 -1.66 3.14
CA THR A 96 -24.87 -1.87 4.25
C THR A 96 -25.95 -0.79 4.25
N VAL A 97 -27.20 -1.24 4.40
CA VAL A 97 -28.39 -0.40 4.54
C VAL A 97 -28.94 -0.59 5.95
N PRO A 98 -28.63 0.30 6.91
CA PRO A 98 -29.05 0.15 8.30
C PRO A 98 -30.53 0.49 8.48
N THR A 99 -31.34 -0.46 8.97
CA THR A 99 -32.75 -0.22 9.37
C THR A 99 -33.54 0.74 8.46
N PRO A 100 -33.71 0.42 7.16
CA PRO A 100 -34.39 1.31 6.21
C PRO A 100 -35.87 1.47 6.58
N SER A 101 -36.49 2.62 6.31
CA SER A 101 -37.90 2.89 6.67
C SER A 101 -38.92 2.29 5.70
N ALA A 102 -38.49 1.89 4.50
CA ALA A 102 -39.30 1.20 3.51
C ALA A 102 -38.48 0.10 2.81
N ALA A 103 -39.15 -0.79 2.09
CA ALA A 103 -38.49 -1.71 1.18
C ALA A 103 -37.97 -0.96 -0.07
N GLY A 104 -36.95 -1.50 -0.71
CA GLY A 104 -36.37 -0.92 -1.91
C GLY A 104 -35.10 -1.61 -2.36
N ALA A 105 -34.41 -0.98 -3.29
CA ALA A 105 -33.17 -1.51 -3.85
C ALA A 105 -32.15 -0.40 -4.15
N LEU A 106 -30.87 -0.78 -4.16
CA LEU A 106 -29.76 0.06 -4.60
C LEU A 106 -29.11 -0.52 -5.85
N HIS A 107 -28.77 0.38 -6.78
CA HIS A 107 -27.84 0.09 -7.86
C HIS A 107 -26.44 0.54 -7.47
N VAL A 108 -25.45 -0.29 -7.73
CA VAL A 108 -24.03 0.03 -7.50
C VAL A 108 -23.27 -0.28 -8.79
N PHE A 109 -22.66 0.74 -9.40
CA PHE A 109 -22.09 0.64 -10.75
C PHE A 109 -20.96 1.65 -10.98
N ALA A 110 -20.15 1.45 -12.02
CA ALA A 110 -19.10 2.39 -12.40
C ALA A 110 -19.70 3.78 -12.69
N ALA A 111 -19.06 4.85 -12.25
CA ALA A 111 -19.62 6.19 -12.41
C ALA A 111 -19.79 6.66 -13.87
N ASP A 112 -19.06 6.07 -14.82
CA ASP A 112 -19.17 6.32 -16.25
C ASP A 112 -20.20 5.42 -16.96
N GLN A 113 -20.95 4.60 -16.21
CA GLN A 113 -21.97 3.68 -16.72
C GLN A 113 -23.35 3.97 -16.12
N GLN A 114 -24.38 3.26 -16.59
CA GLN A 114 -25.66 3.14 -15.88
C GLN A 114 -25.96 1.66 -15.62
N ALA A 115 -26.47 1.34 -14.43
CA ALA A 115 -26.97 0.01 -14.13
C ALA A 115 -28.49 -0.10 -14.31
N THR A 116 -28.90 -1.20 -14.93
CA THR A 116 -30.29 -1.61 -15.11
C THR A 116 -30.76 -2.62 -14.06
N THR A 117 -29.84 -3.34 -13.43
CA THR A 117 -30.15 -4.37 -12.42
C THR A 117 -29.66 -3.94 -11.04
N PRO A 118 -30.51 -3.95 -10.00
CA PRO A 118 -30.11 -3.66 -8.63
C PRO A 118 -29.28 -4.80 -8.03
N LEU A 119 -28.26 -4.45 -7.25
CA LEU A 119 -27.38 -5.44 -6.58
C LEU A 119 -27.66 -5.58 -5.08
N VAL A 120 -28.46 -4.66 -4.51
CA VAL A 120 -28.83 -4.69 -3.09
C VAL A 120 -30.34 -4.55 -2.98
N HIS A 121 -31.00 -5.54 -2.37
CA HIS A 121 -32.42 -5.48 -2.03
C HIS A 121 -32.58 -5.45 -0.52
N PHE A 122 -33.56 -4.69 -0.03
CA PHE A 122 -33.83 -4.56 1.39
C PHE A 122 -35.32 -4.40 1.67
N THR A 123 -35.74 -4.83 2.86
CA THR A 123 -37.09 -4.64 3.39
C THR A 123 -37.08 -3.71 4.60
N ALA A 124 -38.21 -3.06 4.87
CA ALA A 124 -38.34 -2.09 5.95
C ALA A 124 -37.97 -2.68 7.32
N GLY A 125 -37.27 -1.89 8.14
CA GLY A 125 -36.92 -2.19 9.52
C GLY A 125 -35.77 -3.20 9.69
N ARG A 126 -35.17 -3.69 8.62
CA ARG A 126 -34.12 -4.72 8.68
C ARG A 126 -32.81 -4.23 8.08
N THR A 127 -31.75 -4.22 8.90
CA THR A 127 -30.39 -3.98 8.39
C THR A 127 -30.00 -5.12 7.45
N VAL A 128 -29.58 -4.77 6.24
CA VAL A 128 -28.98 -5.71 5.28
C VAL A 128 -27.56 -5.26 4.96
N SER A 129 -26.71 -6.22 4.65
CA SER A 129 -25.35 -5.98 4.19
C SER A 129 -24.99 -7.05 3.17
N THR A 130 -24.37 -6.65 2.07
CA THR A 130 -23.96 -7.55 1.00
C THR A 130 -22.64 -7.08 0.40
N GLN A 131 -21.80 -8.03 -0.01
CA GLN A 131 -20.57 -7.72 -0.73
C GLN A 131 -20.88 -7.62 -2.23
N VAL A 132 -20.41 -6.56 -2.88
CA VAL A 132 -20.56 -6.31 -4.31
C VAL A 132 -19.18 -6.07 -4.94
N TRP A 133 -18.96 -6.62 -6.13
CA TRP A 133 -17.75 -6.44 -6.92
C TRP A 133 -18.13 -5.54 -8.09
N VAL A 134 -17.64 -4.31 -8.10
CA VAL A 134 -18.16 -3.26 -8.97
C VAL A 134 -17.03 -2.62 -9.77
N PRO A 135 -17.16 -2.50 -11.10
CA PRO A 135 -16.16 -1.80 -11.91
C PRO A 135 -15.98 -0.36 -11.45
N VAL A 136 -14.75 0.12 -11.53
CA VAL A 136 -14.43 1.53 -11.32
C VAL A 136 -14.50 2.25 -12.65
N ALA A 137 -15.03 3.48 -12.66
CA ALA A 137 -15.05 4.30 -13.87
C ALA A 137 -13.63 4.49 -14.42
N ARG A 138 -13.44 4.27 -15.72
CA ARG A 138 -12.11 4.31 -16.34
C ARG A 138 -11.83 5.61 -17.08
N THR A 139 -12.88 6.34 -17.45
CA THR A 139 -12.76 7.51 -18.33
C THR A 139 -13.61 8.67 -17.84
N GLY A 140 -13.30 9.87 -18.34
CA GLY A 140 -14.07 11.07 -18.04
C GLY A 140 -13.81 11.65 -16.65
N PRO A 141 -14.57 12.69 -16.27
CA PRO A 141 -14.33 13.48 -15.05
C PRO A 141 -14.59 12.71 -13.74
N GLN A 142 -15.18 11.50 -13.84
CA GLN A 142 -15.47 10.63 -12.69
C GLN A 142 -14.59 9.37 -12.69
N ALA A 143 -13.52 9.32 -13.48
CA ALA A 143 -12.55 8.23 -13.45
C ALA A 143 -12.08 7.95 -12.01
N GLY A 144 -11.92 6.67 -11.66
CA GLY A 144 -11.60 6.25 -10.31
C GLY A 144 -12.80 6.18 -9.35
N SER A 145 -14.03 6.37 -9.84
CA SER A 145 -15.24 6.44 -9.00
C SER A 145 -16.27 5.34 -9.27
N VAL A 146 -17.10 5.07 -8.25
CA VAL A 146 -18.29 4.20 -8.29
C VAL A 146 -19.52 5.03 -7.91
N THR A 147 -20.69 4.71 -8.45
CA THR A 147 -21.97 5.33 -8.09
C THR A 147 -22.86 4.37 -7.33
N VAL A 148 -23.47 4.85 -6.24
CA VAL A 148 -24.60 4.20 -5.56
C VAL A 148 -25.86 5.02 -5.84
N ARG A 149 -26.85 4.42 -6.52
CA ARG A 149 -28.16 5.03 -6.76
C ARG A 149 -29.21 4.38 -5.88
N ASN A 150 -30.01 5.21 -5.22
CA ASN A 150 -31.15 4.77 -4.41
C ASN A 150 -32.44 4.82 -5.23
N ASP A 151 -32.98 3.66 -5.58
CA ASP A 151 -34.24 3.55 -6.30
C ASP A 151 -35.43 3.22 -5.37
N ALA A 152 -35.22 3.26 -4.05
CA ALA A 152 -36.32 3.21 -3.10
C ALA A 152 -37.13 4.51 -3.11
N ALA A 153 -38.42 4.41 -2.78
CA ALA A 153 -39.32 5.55 -2.69
C ALA A 153 -39.03 6.48 -1.48
N VAL A 154 -38.07 6.11 -0.62
CA VAL A 154 -37.69 6.85 0.59
C VAL A 154 -36.20 7.12 0.62
N ALA A 155 -35.79 8.07 1.47
CA ALA A 155 -34.37 8.28 1.75
C ALA A 155 -33.81 7.11 2.59
N VAL A 156 -32.60 6.66 2.28
CA VAL A 156 -32.02 5.44 2.85
C VAL A 156 -30.67 5.73 3.51
N PRO A 157 -30.45 5.33 4.78
CA PRO A 157 -29.13 5.38 5.37
C PRO A 157 -28.20 4.39 4.67
N LEU A 158 -26.96 4.80 4.43
CA LEU A 158 -25.98 4.05 3.65
C LEU A 158 -24.64 4.01 4.38
N VAL A 159 -24.07 2.82 4.44
CA VAL A 159 -22.70 2.58 4.89
C VAL A 159 -21.98 1.77 3.81
N VAL A 160 -20.79 2.21 3.42
CA VAL A 160 -19.97 1.54 2.40
C VAL A 160 -18.57 1.37 2.95
N ASP A 161 -18.11 0.12 3.00
CA ASP A 161 -16.76 -0.27 3.41
C ASP A 161 -16.04 -0.90 2.20
N VAL A 162 -14.80 -0.48 1.93
CA VAL A 162 -13.92 -1.08 0.91
C VAL A 162 -13.21 -2.26 1.56
N THR A 163 -13.20 -3.42 0.89
CA THR A 163 -12.63 -4.67 1.42
C THR A 163 -11.60 -5.33 0.49
N GLY A 164 -11.54 -4.88 -0.76
CA GLY A 164 -10.54 -5.32 -1.72
C GLY A 164 -10.71 -4.63 -3.07
N TRP A 165 -9.87 -5.01 -4.02
CA TRP A 165 -9.93 -4.55 -5.41
C TRP A 165 -9.33 -5.62 -6.35
N THR A 166 -9.57 -5.48 -7.65
CA THR A 166 -8.98 -6.33 -8.70
C THR A 166 -8.26 -5.45 -9.71
N SER A 167 -7.17 -5.95 -10.29
CA SER A 167 -6.45 -5.18 -11.31
C SER A 167 -7.26 -5.03 -12.59
N SER A 168 -7.04 -3.94 -13.32
CA SER A 168 -7.57 -3.71 -14.65
C SER A 168 -6.68 -4.44 -15.67
N ALA A 169 -6.84 -5.75 -15.81
CA ALA A 169 -6.09 -6.50 -16.80
C ALA A 169 -6.58 -6.14 -18.23
N THR A 170 -5.64 -5.90 -19.14
CA THR A 170 -5.90 -5.70 -20.57
C THR A 170 -6.33 -6.99 -21.27
N SER A 171 -5.95 -8.14 -20.71
CA SER A 171 -6.40 -9.47 -21.12
C SER A 171 -6.83 -10.33 -19.92
N PRO A 172 -7.87 -11.16 -20.04
CA PRO A 172 -8.27 -12.05 -18.96
C PRO A 172 -7.19 -13.10 -18.64
N GLU A 173 -6.56 -12.99 -17.48
CA GLU A 173 -5.60 -13.97 -16.95
C GLU A 173 -6.27 -15.00 -16.03
N ALA A 174 -5.70 -16.20 -15.94
CA ALA A 174 -6.24 -17.24 -15.07
C ALA A 174 -6.17 -16.81 -13.59
N GLY A 175 -7.31 -16.81 -12.92
CA GLY A 175 -7.44 -16.26 -11.56
C GLY A 175 -7.76 -14.77 -11.50
N GLY A 176 -7.78 -14.07 -12.64
CA GLY A 176 -8.31 -12.72 -12.72
C GLY A 176 -9.84 -12.69 -12.66
N TYR A 177 -10.39 -11.58 -12.18
CA TYR A 177 -11.83 -11.33 -12.22
C TYR A 177 -12.18 -10.43 -13.39
N VAL A 178 -13.13 -10.88 -14.22
CA VAL A 178 -13.65 -10.10 -15.34
C VAL A 178 -15.08 -9.68 -15.01
N PRO A 179 -15.34 -8.38 -14.76
CA PRO A 179 -16.69 -7.91 -14.54
C PRO A 179 -17.50 -7.98 -15.85
N VAL A 180 -18.80 -8.19 -15.71
CA VAL A 180 -19.77 -8.01 -16.79
C VAL A 180 -20.85 -7.04 -16.34
N SER A 181 -21.54 -6.40 -17.28
CA SER A 181 -22.78 -5.69 -16.94
C SER A 181 -23.75 -6.69 -16.33
N PRO A 182 -24.28 -6.44 -15.10
CA PRO A 182 -25.19 -7.36 -14.44
C PRO A 182 -26.32 -7.80 -15.36
N SER A 183 -26.42 -9.11 -15.60
CA SER A 183 -27.34 -9.69 -16.58
C SER A 183 -28.15 -10.83 -15.96
N GLU A 184 -29.48 -10.76 -16.08
CA GLU A 184 -30.37 -11.81 -15.56
C GLU A 184 -30.21 -13.10 -16.37
N LEU A 185 -29.91 -14.20 -15.68
CA LEU A 185 -29.88 -15.54 -16.25
C LEU A 185 -31.22 -16.27 -16.08
N THR A 186 -31.92 -16.00 -14.98
CA THR A 186 -33.24 -16.57 -14.69
C THR A 186 -33.96 -15.78 -13.58
N ALA A 187 -35.29 -15.72 -13.68
CA ALA A 187 -36.19 -15.28 -12.62
C ALA A 187 -37.39 -16.23 -12.58
N THR A 188 -37.34 -17.24 -11.71
CA THR A 188 -38.35 -18.30 -11.68
C THR A 188 -38.66 -18.75 -10.26
N PRO A 189 -39.92 -19.12 -9.95
CA PRO A 189 -40.25 -19.74 -8.67
C PRO A 189 -39.68 -21.15 -8.55
N VAL A 190 -38.99 -21.45 -7.44
CA VAL A 190 -38.44 -22.78 -7.13
C VAL A 190 -39.24 -23.41 -6.00
N ALA A 191 -39.74 -24.63 -6.22
CA ALA A 191 -40.52 -25.35 -5.22
C ALA A 191 -39.68 -25.75 -4.00
N ALA A 192 -40.35 -26.11 -2.90
CA ALA A 192 -39.71 -26.61 -1.69
C ALA A 192 -38.85 -27.85 -2.00
N GLY A 193 -37.61 -27.88 -1.51
CA GLY A 193 -36.68 -28.99 -1.75
C GLY A 193 -36.22 -29.18 -3.20
N ALA A 194 -36.70 -28.36 -4.15
CA ALA A 194 -36.37 -28.51 -5.57
C ALA A 194 -35.05 -27.82 -5.94
N SER A 195 -34.50 -28.23 -7.07
CA SER A 195 -33.27 -27.69 -7.64
C SER A 195 -33.55 -26.97 -8.95
N LEU A 196 -32.79 -25.90 -9.22
CA LEU A 196 -32.81 -25.18 -10.48
C LEU A 196 -31.41 -25.24 -11.11
N VAL A 197 -31.32 -25.82 -12.32
CA VAL A 197 -30.10 -25.76 -13.13
C VAL A 197 -30.07 -24.44 -13.89
N VAL A 198 -28.97 -23.72 -13.78
CA VAL A 198 -28.73 -22.44 -14.43
C VAL A 198 -27.49 -22.56 -15.32
N PRO A 199 -27.66 -22.60 -16.65
CA PRO A 199 -26.53 -22.46 -17.57
C PRO A 199 -25.96 -21.04 -17.47
N VAL A 200 -24.65 -20.93 -17.24
CA VAL A 200 -23.96 -19.64 -17.03
C VAL A 200 -23.03 -19.33 -18.21
N ALA A 201 -22.17 -20.27 -18.59
CA ALA A 201 -21.23 -20.05 -19.67
C ALA A 201 -21.97 -19.82 -21.01
N GLY A 202 -21.48 -18.88 -21.81
CA GLY A 202 -22.12 -18.44 -23.06
C GLY A 202 -23.31 -17.49 -22.86
N ARG A 203 -23.59 -17.02 -21.65
CA ARG A 203 -24.71 -16.09 -21.34
C ARG A 203 -24.24 -14.88 -20.55
N GLY A 204 -24.96 -13.76 -20.67
CA GLY A 204 -24.75 -12.56 -19.86
C GLY A 204 -23.31 -12.01 -19.89
N GLY A 205 -22.59 -12.19 -21.01
CA GLY A 205 -21.18 -11.77 -21.14
C GLY A 205 -20.14 -12.79 -20.64
N VAL A 206 -20.54 -13.98 -20.19
CA VAL A 206 -19.62 -15.04 -19.74
C VAL A 206 -19.19 -15.92 -20.94
N PRO A 207 -17.89 -16.11 -21.20
CA PRO A 207 -17.41 -17.02 -22.23
C PRO A 207 -17.69 -18.50 -21.92
N ALA A 208 -17.77 -19.34 -22.96
CA ALA A 208 -17.99 -20.78 -22.82
C ALA A 208 -16.91 -21.49 -21.97
N GLY A 209 -15.67 -20.96 -21.99
CA GLY A 209 -14.54 -21.50 -21.23
C GLY A 209 -14.35 -20.91 -19.83
N ALA A 210 -15.33 -20.18 -19.28
CA ALA A 210 -15.18 -19.62 -17.94
C ALA A 210 -15.02 -20.73 -16.87
N ARG A 211 -14.13 -20.51 -15.91
CA ARG A 211 -13.86 -21.47 -14.82
C ARG A 211 -14.86 -21.35 -13.67
N ALA A 212 -15.24 -20.12 -13.37
CA ALA A 212 -16.11 -19.77 -12.25
C ALA A 212 -16.89 -18.50 -12.59
N ALA A 213 -17.98 -18.30 -11.88
CA ALA A 213 -18.81 -17.09 -11.99
C ALA A 213 -19.08 -16.51 -10.61
N LEU A 214 -19.16 -15.18 -10.56
CA LEU A 214 -19.76 -14.45 -9.46
C LEU A 214 -21.20 -14.13 -9.85
N LEU A 215 -22.14 -14.70 -9.09
CA LEU A 215 -23.56 -14.53 -9.28
C LEU A 215 -24.14 -13.64 -8.18
N SER A 216 -25.06 -12.76 -8.54
CA SER A 216 -25.96 -12.10 -7.60
C SER A 216 -27.22 -12.95 -7.50
N VAL A 217 -27.48 -13.52 -6.32
CA VAL A 217 -28.61 -14.42 -6.10
C VAL A 217 -29.61 -13.76 -5.16
N SER A 218 -30.84 -13.60 -5.63
CA SER A 218 -31.93 -13.01 -4.84
C SER A 218 -33.02 -14.04 -4.55
N VAL A 219 -33.41 -14.12 -3.28
CA VAL A 219 -34.58 -14.86 -2.81
C VAL A 219 -35.68 -13.86 -2.49
N THR A 220 -36.84 -14.07 -3.10
CA THR A 220 -38.06 -13.26 -2.96
C THR A 220 -39.25 -14.16 -2.63
N ASP A 221 -40.37 -13.56 -2.20
CA ASP A 221 -41.63 -14.27 -1.94
C ASP A 221 -41.52 -15.48 -0.98
N SER A 222 -40.49 -15.48 -0.12
CA SER A 222 -40.25 -16.58 0.80
C SER A 222 -41.27 -16.55 1.95
N ARG A 223 -41.98 -17.65 2.18
CA ARG A 223 -42.93 -17.77 3.32
C ARG A 223 -42.39 -18.57 4.49
N VAL A 224 -41.30 -19.30 4.25
CA VAL A 224 -40.62 -20.12 5.25
C VAL A 224 -39.14 -19.76 5.19
N ALA A 225 -38.49 -19.67 6.35
CA ALA A 225 -37.05 -19.48 6.40
C ALA A 225 -36.32 -20.71 5.83
N GLY A 226 -35.11 -20.49 5.32
CA GLY A 226 -34.28 -21.57 4.80
C GLY A 226 -33.00 -21.03 4.20
N TRP A 227 -32.36 -21.86 3.37
CA TRP A 227 -31.14 -21.48 2.68
C TRP A 227 -31.09 -22.04 1.27
N LEU A 228 -30.27 -21.40 0.45
CA LEU A 228 -29.86 -21.88 -0.86
C LEU A 228 -28.47 -22.53 -0.77
N THR A 229 -28.25 -23.54 -1.59
CA THR A 229 -26.91 -24.04 -1.91
C THR A 229 -26.63 -23.76 -3.38
N ALA A 230 -25.37 -23.53 -3.74
CA ALA A 230 -24.95 -23.38 -5.12
C ALA A 230 -23.72 -24.26 -5.38
N ARG A 231 -23.73 -25.03 -6.47
CA ARG A 231 -22.63 -25.93 -6.84
C ARG A 231 -22.60 -26.15 -8.34
N PRO A 232 -21.46 -26.56 -8.93
CA PRO A 232 -21.44 -27.02 -10.31
C PRO A 232 -22.29 -28.30 -10.45
N THR A 233 -22.93 -28.47 -11.61
CA THR A 233 -23.86 -29.59 -11.87
C THR A 233 -23.19 -30.96 -11.86
N ASP A 234 -21.91 -31.02 -12.21
CA ASP A 234 -21.08 -32.24 -12.20
C ASP A 234 -20.59 -32.66 -10.80
N ARG A 235 -20.88 -31.87 -9.76
CA ARG A 235 -20.54 -32.19 -8.38
C ARG A 235 -21.76 -32.69 -7.63
N ALA A 236 -21.66 -33.87 -7.03
CA ALA A 236 -22.72 -34.44 -6.20
C ALA A 236 -23.08 -33.53 -5.01
N ALA A 237 -24.35 -33.53 -4.61
CA ALA A 237 -24.78 -32.89 -3.38
C ALA A 237 -24.13 -33.62 -2.18
N GLY A 238 -23.29 -32.92 -1.42
CA GLY A 238 -22.67 -33.46 -0.21
C GLY A 238 -23.66 -33.62 0.95
N ALA A 239 -23.25 -34.28 2.03
CA ALA A 239 -24.10 -34.51 3.21
C ALA A 239 -24.41 -33.23 4.03
N SER A 240 -23.57 -32.19 3.93
CA SER A 240 -23.82 -30.86 4.51
C SER A 240 -23.27 -29.76 3.59
N PRO A 241 -23.98 -29.41 2.50
CA PRO A 241 -23.52 -28.41 1.57
C PRO A 241 -23.48 -27.02 2.24
N PRO A 242 -22.41 -26.23 2.04
CA PRO A 242 -22.36 -24.83 2.46
C PRO A 242 -23.55 -24.02 1.95
N ALA A 243 -24.07 -23.14 2.81
CA ALA A 243 -25.17 -22.27 2.43
C ALA A 243 -24.63 -21.11 1.61
N ALA A 244 -25.04 -21.00 0.35
CA ALA A 244 -24.71 -19.85 -0.49
C ALA A 244 -25.46 -18.59 -0.03
N LEU A 245 -26.67 -18.75 0.50
CA LEU A 245 -27.49 -17.66 1.01
C LEU A 245 -28.52 -18.18 2.04
N ASN A 246 -28.54 -17.59 3.24
CA ASN A 246 -29.59 -17.84 4.24
C ASN A 246 -30.66 -16.75 4.18
N PHE A 247 -31.94 -17.13 4.21
CA PHE A 247 -33.08 -16.21 4.13
C PHE A 247 -34.13 -16.49 5.21
N SER A 248 -34.88 -15.45 5.58
CA SER A 248 -36.00 -15.54 6.52
C SER A 248 -37.32 -15.37 5.79
N ALA A 249 -38.39 -15.93 6.34
CA ALA A 249 -39.73 -15.71 5.83
C ALA A 249 -40.07 -14.20 5.76
N GLY A 250 -40.68 -13.80 4.64
CA GLY A 250 -41.18 -12.44 4.39
C GLY A 250 -40.09 -11.39 4.14
N VAL A 251 -38.84 -11.81 3.91
CA VAL A 251 -37.71 -10.90 3.69
C VAL A 251 -37.07 -11.22 2.35
N ASP A 252 -37.09 -10.23 1.46
CA ASP A 252 -36.29 -10.25 0.24
C ASP A 252 -34.83 -10.05 0.61
N ILE A 253 -33.96 -10.88 0.05
CA ILE A 253 -32.53 -10.84 0.33
C ILE A 253 -31.75 -11.15 -0.94
N THR A 254 -30.60 -10.49 -1.08
CA THR A 254 -29.64 -10.74 -2.15
C THR A 254 -28.26 -10.96 -1.56
N GLY A 255 -27.50 -11.88 -2.12
CA GLY A 255 -26.11 -12.09 -1.74
C GLY A 255 -25.26 -12.62 -2.90
N PRO A 256 -23.93 -12.42 -2.83
CA PRO A 256 -23.02 -12.92 -3.84
C PRO A 256 -22.77 -14.43 -3.65
N ALA A 257 -22.80 -15.16 -4.76
CA ALA A 257 -22.38 -16.55 -4.83
C ALA A 257 -21.22 -16.68 -5.83
N LEU A 258 -20.01 -16.89 -5.30
CA LEU A 258 -18.83 -17.25 -6.09
C LEU A 258 -18.83 -18.78 -6.27
N VAL A 259 -19.01 -19.25 -7.50
CA VAL A 259 -19.24 -20.67 -7.77
C VAL A 259 -18.35 -21.15 -8.92
N PRO A 260 -17.62 -22.27 -8.78
CA PRO A 260 -17.01 -22.92 -9.93
C PRO A 260 -18.11 -23.42 -10.89
N LEU A 261 -17.82 -23.37 -12.19
CA LEU A 261 -18.71 -23.89 -13.23
C LEU A 261 -18.38 -25.36 -13.51
N ALA A 262 -19.41 -26.15 -13.84
CA ALA A 262 -19.21 -27.50 -14.37
C ALA A 262 -18.54 -27.45 -15.74
N ALA A 263 -18.09 -28.59 -16.25
CA ALA A 263 -17.49 -28.68 -17.59
C ALA A 263 -18.42 -28.19 -18.72
N ASP A 264 -19.75 -28.25 -18.54
CA ASP A 264 -20.75 -27.71 -19.46
C ASP A 264 -21.10 -26.23 -19.21
N GLY A 265 -20.45 -25.59 -18.24
CA GLY A 265 -20.65 -24.20 -17.89
C GLY A 265 -21.87 -23.90 -17.02
N SER A 266 -22.49 -24.93 -16.42
CA SER A 266 -23.71 -24.77 -15.61
C SER A 266 -23.47 -24.89 -14.10
N VAL A 267 -24.41 -24.32 -13.34
CA VAL A 267 -24.51 -24.48 -11.89
C VAL A 267 -25.91 -24.96 -11.52
N VAL A 268 -26.06 -25.52 -10.33
CA VAL A 268 -27.36 -25.85 -9.75
C VAL A 268 -27.53 -25.14 -8.42
N LEU A 269 -28.70 -24.52 -8.26
CA LEU A 269 -29.14 -23.91 -7.01
C LEU A 269 -30.23 -24.78 -6.39
N ASP A 270 -30.04 -25.23 -5.15
CA ASP A 270 -31.01 -26.06 -4.45
C ASP A 270 -31.75 -25.23 -3.38
N ASN A 271 -33.09 -25.23 -3.43
CA ASN A 271 -33.91 -24.66 -2.37
C ASN A 271 -34.00 -25.64 -1.20
N ARG A 272 -33.35 -25.30 -0.08
CA ARG A 272 -33.31 -26.14 1.12
C ARG A 272 -34.37 -25.76 2.16
N SER A 273 -35.33 -24.91 1.79
CA SER A 273 -36.52 -24.63 2.62
C SER A 273 -37.66 -25.62 2.34
N SER A 274 -38.63 -25.67 3.26
CA SER A 274 -39.91 -26.38 3.05
C SER A 274 -40.96 -25.54 2.34
N GLY A 275 -40.61 -24.34 1.86
CA GLY A 275 -41.50 -23.43 1.14
C GLY A 275 -41.06 -23.20 -0.31
N ARG A 276 -42.00 -22.73 -1.15
CA ARG A 276 -41.66 -22.16 -2.46
C ARG A 276 -40.98 -20.80 -2.26
N ILE A 277 -40.00 -20.51 -3.10
CA ILE A 277 -39.32 -19.21 -3.19
C ILE A 277 -39.41 -18.66 -4.60
N GLY A 278 -39.37 -17.33 -4.75
CA GLY A 278 -38.97 -16.68 -5.99
C GLY A 278 -37.44 -16.62 -6.04
N LEU A 279 -36.83 -17.14 -7.10
CA LEU A 279 -35.38 -17.13 -7.28
C LEU A 279 -35.02 -16.29 -8.50
N ARG A 280 -34.17 -15.29 -8.31
CA ARG A 280 -33.52 -14.53 -9.38
C ARG A 280 -32.02 -14.76 -9.31
N VAL A 281 -31.40 -14.96 -10.46
CA VAL A 281 -29.96 -15.14 -10.59
C VAL A 281 -29.45 -14.26 -11.71
N ASP A 282 -28.57 -13.33 -11.35
CA ASP A 282 -27.87 -12.46 -12.28
C ASP A 282 -26.38 -12.81 -12.27
N VAL A 283 -25.72 -12.74 -13.42
CA VAL A 283 -24.25 -12.81 -13.48
C VAL A 283 -23.66 -11.41 -13.42
N VAL A 284 -22.65 -11.21 -12.57
CA VAL A 284 -21.98 -9.91 -12.38
C VAL A 284 -20.50 -9.96 -12.77
N GLY A 285 -19.91 -11.15 -12.86
CA GLY A 285 -18.57 -11.36 -13.41
C GLY A 285 -18.19 -12.82 -13.48
N TRP A 286 -17.03 -13.10 -14.07
CA TRP A 286 -16.51 -14.46 -14.26
C TRP A 286 -14.99 -14.50 -14.09
N LEU A 287 -14.46 -15.70 -13.91
CA LEU A 287 -13.02 -15.96 -13.86
C LEU A 287 -12.58 -16.83 -15.03
N PRO A 288 -11.45 -16.51 -15.70
CA PRO A 288 -10.94 -17.30 -16.82
C PRO A 288 -10.55 -18.73 -16.48
N SER A 289 -10.53 -19.57 -17.52
CA SER A 289 -9.98 -20.93 -17.45
C SER A 289 -8.52 -20.94 -17.02
N GLY A 290 -8.09 -22.03 -16.40
CA GLY A 290 -6.71 -22.24 -15.97
C GLY A 290 -6.56 -22.25 -14.45
N ALA A 291 -5.37 -22.63 -13.99
CA ALA A 291 -5.00 -22.47 -12.59
C ALA A 291 -4.68 -20.99 -12.31
N ALA A 292 -5.03 -20.49 -11.14
CA ALA A 292 -4.72 -19.11 -10.77
C ALA A 292 -3.22 -18.87 -10.80
N VAL A 293 -2.80 -17.81 -11.51
CA VAL A 293 -1.40 -17.33 -11.48
C VAL A 293 -1.12 -16.58 -10.17
N ALA A 294 0.11 -16.12 -9.95
CA ALA A 294 0.47 -15.31 -8.78
C ALA A 294 -0.42 -14.06 -8.66
N GLY A 295 -0.88 -13.74 -7.45
CA GLY A 295 -1.87 -12.67 -7.20
C GLY A 295 -3.29 -12.98 -7.69
N GLY A 296 -3.55 -14.16 -8.25
CA GLY A 296 -4.83 -14.60 -8.80
C GLY A 296 -5.73 -15.31 -7.78
N LEU A 297 -7.04 -15.24 -8.01
CA LEU A 297 -8.07 -15.92 -7.21
C LEU A 297 -8.30 -17.35 -7.72
N ALA A 298 -7.88 -18.34 -6.93
CA ALA A 298 -8.23 -19.74 -7.11
C ALA A 298 -9.61 -20.02 -6.49
N VAL A 299 -10.61 -20.26 -7.33
CA VAL A 299 -11.97 -20.62 -6.88
C VAL A 299 -12.02 -22.10 -6.54
N LEU A 300 -12.56 -22.38 -5.36
CA LEU A 300 -12.73 -23.72 -4.83
C LEU A 300 -14.21 -24.09 -4.76
N PRO A 301 -14.55 -25.39 -4.84
CA PRO A 301 -15.85 -25.85 -4.39
C PRO A 301 -16.04 -25.50 -2.91
N ALA A 302 -17.18 -24.90 -2.59
CA ALA A 302 -17.47 -24.46 -1.23
C ALA A 302 -17.26 -25.61 -0.23
N THR A 303 -16.44 -25.36 0.80
CA THR A 303 -16.08 -26.38 1.80
C THR A 303 -16.15 -25.82 3.21
N ARG A 304 -16.91 -26.47 4.09
CA ARG A 304 -16.98 -26.09 5.50
C ARG A 304 -15.68 -26.40 6.22
N ILE A 305 -15.10 -25.40 6.86
CA ILE A 305 -13.86 -25.56 7.63
C ILE A 305 -14.05 -25.30 9.12
N ILE A 306 -15.11 -24.57 9.50
CA ILE A 306 -15.43 -24.26 10.89
C ILE A 306 -16.93 -24.42 11.10
N ASP A 307 -17.30 -25.10 12.19
CA ASP A 307 -18.69 -25.24 12.64
C ASP A 307 -18.73 -25.30 14.15
N THR A 308 -19.20 -24.24 14.80
CA THR A 308 -19.24 -24.21 16.27
C THR A 308 -20.29 -25.13 16.86
N ARG A 309 -21.23 -25.68 16.07
CA ARG A 309 -22.23 -26.64 16.54
C ARG A 309 -21.62 -28.02 16.74
N SER A 310 -20.73 -28.44 15.84
CA SER A 310 -20.06 -29.75 15.88
C SER A 310 -18.64 -29.68 16.44
N GLY A 311 -18.08 -28.49 16.63
CA GLY A 311 -16.67 -28.28 17.00
C GLY A 311 -15.68 -28.50 15.85
N LEU A 312 -16.16 -28.56 14.60
CA LEU A 312 -15.32 -28.68 13.41
C LEU A 312 -14.39 -27.47 13.33
N GLY A 313 -13.09 -27.72 13.11
CA GLY A 313 -12.07 -26.67 13.00
C GLY A 313 -11.66 -26.01 14.32
N LEU A 314 -12.22 -26.47 15.46
CA LEU A 314 -12.09 -25.86 16.79
C LEU A 314 -11.54 -26.83 17.84
N ALA A 315 -10.72 -27.79 17.41
CA ALA A 315 -10.17 -28.84 18.28
C ALA A 315 -11.24 -29.56 19.12
N GLY A 316 -12.43 -29.79 18.54
CA GLY A 316 -13.56 -30.46 19.20
C GLY A 316 -14.36 -29.56 20.16
N ARG A 317 -13.99 -28.29 20.34
CA ARG A 317 -14.76 -27.35 21.16
C ARG A 317 -16.03 -26.93 20.44
N SER A 318 -17.18 -27.42 20.91
CA SER A 318 -18.51 -27.03 20.44
C SER A 318 -19.18 -26.04 21.40
N GLY A 319 -19.94 -25.08 20.86
CA GLY A 319 -20.72 -24.11 21.62
C GLY A 319 -21.00 -22.86 20.81
N PRO A 320 -22.00 -22.05 21.19
CA PRO A 320 -22.23 -20.78 20.51
C PRO A 320 -21.12 -19.77 20.85
N LEU A 321 -20.84 -18.88 19.90
CA LEU A 321 -19.97 -17.72 20.06
C LEU A 321 -20.74 -16.59 20.76
N GLY A 322 -20.32 -16.23 21.97
CA GLY A 322 -20.78 -15.02 22.67
C GLY A 322 -19.91 -13.78 22.33
N PRO A 323 -19.97 -12.71 23.13
CA PRO A 323 -19.09 -11.55 22.96
C PRO A 323 -17.61 -11.96 23.03
N GLY A 324 -16.79 -11.42 22.14
CA GLY A 324 -15.36 -11.74 22.04
C GLY A 324 -14.95 -12.11 20.61
N GLY A 325 -13.99 -13.01 20.46
CA GLY A 325 -13.52 -13.43 19.13
C GLY A 325 -12.97 -14.84 19.10
N LEU A 326 -12.75 -15.32 17.89
CA LEU A 326 -12.22 -16.63 17.57
C LEU A 326 -11.17 -16.48 16.46
N ASP A 327 -9.98 -17.03 16.68
CA ASP A 327 -8.95 -17.14 15.65
C ASP A 327 -9.27 -18.31 14.71
N LEU A 328 -9.29 -18.01 13.42
CA LEU A 328 -9.60 -18.94 12.35
C LEU A 328 -8.30 -19.27 11.61
N THR A 329 -7.84 -20.52 11.71
CA THR A 329 -6.84 -21.04 10.78
C THR A 329 -7.50 -21.31 9.44
N LEU A 330 -7.08 -20.60 8.39
CA LEU A 330 -7.69 -20.69 7.06
C LEU A 330 -6.79 -21.47 6.08
N THR A 331 -5.48 -21.35 6.18
CA THR A 331 -4.53 -22.14 5.38
C THR A 331 -4.52 -23.61 5.77
N GLY A 332 -4.20 -24.47 4.80
CA GLY A 332 -4.18 -25.92 4.98
C GLY A 332 -5.57 -26.56 5.21
N ARG A 333 -6.67 -25.82 5.00
CA ARG A 333 -8.05 -26.29 5.22
C ARG A 333 -8.91 -26.05 4.00
N GLY A 334 -9.88 -26.93 3.74
CA GLY A 334 -10.90 -26.72 2.71
C GLY A 334 -10.36 -26.55 1.27
N GLY A 335 -9.15 -27.02 0.99
CA GLY A 335 -8.47 -26.85 -0.30
C GLY A 335 -7.56 -25.62 -0.41
N VAL A 336 -7.47 -24.79 0.64
CA VAL A 336 -6.51 -23.69 0.72
C VAL A 336 -5.11 -24.25 1.00
N PRO A 337 -4.07 -23.88 0.22
CA PRO A 337 -2.69 -24.24 0.49
C PRO A 337 -2.19 -23.79 1.87
N VAL A 338 -1.11 -24.41 2.35
CA VAL A 338 -0.47 -24.02 3.62
C VAL A 338 0.37 -22.75 3.47
N GLN A 339 0.96 -22.54 2.29
CA GLN A 339 1.84 -21.44 1.94
C GLN A 339 1.32 -20.72 0.69
N ASP A 340 1.90 -19.56 0.36
CA ASP A 340 1.63 -18.79 -0.85
C ASP A 340 0.18 -18.33 -1.01
N VAL A 341 -0.46 -18.03 0.13
CA VAL A 341 -1.81 -17.46 0.20
C VAL A 341 -1.72 -16.03 0.75
N ALA A 342 -2.24 -15.07 -0.01
CA ALA A 342 -2.37 -13.67 0.42
C ALA A 342 -3.71 -13.40 1.13
N ALA A 343 -4.78 -14.01 0.63
CA ALA A 343 -6.13 -13.81 1.15
C ALA A 343 -7.03 -15.02 0.91
N VAL A 344 -8.15 -15.09 1.62
CA VAL A 344 -9.15 -16.17 1.47
C VAL A 344 -10.53 -15.56 1.29
N VAL A 345 -11.31 -16.10 0.36
CA VAL A 345 -12.73 -15.79 0.21
C VAL A 345 -13.53 -16.79 1.03
N VAL A 346 -14.26 -16.29 2.03
CA VAL A 346 -15.06 -17.11 2.95
C VAL A 346 -16.50 -16.66 2.98
N GLN A 347 -17.39 -17.60 3.27
CA GLN A 347 -18.74 -17.34 3.74
C GLN A 347 -18.81 -17.55 5.25
N VAL A 348 -19.30 -16.54 5.95
CA VAL A 348 -19.54 -16.57 7.40
C VAL A 348 -21.04 -16.59 7.62
N THR A 349 -21.53 -17.64 8.29
CA THR A 349 -22.94 -17.77 8.65
C THR A 349 -23.11 -17.66 10.16
N ALA A 350 -23.87 -16.67 10.61
CA ALA A 350 -24.41 -16.60 11.96
C ALA A 350 -25.68 -17.46 12.01
N VAL A 351 -25.69 -18.45 12.89
CA VAL A 351 -26.76 -19.44 13.03
C VAL A 351 -27.45 -19.25 14.37
N ASP A 352 -28.78 -19.14 14.34
CA ASP A 352 -29.65 -18.98 15.51
C ASP A 352 -29.23 -17.87 16.49
N PRO A 353 -28.98 -16.63 16.01
CA PRO A 353 -28.59 -15.54 16.89
C PRO A 353 -29.68 -15.17 17.89
N THR A 354 -29.29 -14.89 19.14
CA THR A 354 -30.24 -14.52 20.18
C THR A 354 -30.71 -13.06 20.09
N ARG A 355 -29.93 -12.17 19.46
CA ARG A 355 -30.22 -10.74 19.30
C ARG A 355 -29.82 -10.26 17.90
N ASP A 356 -30.31 -9.09 17.51
CA ASP A 356 -29.78 -8.38 16.34
C ASP A 356 -28.31 -8.08 16.58
N GLY A 357 -27.48 -8.26 15.56
CA GLY A 357 -26.05 -8.07 15.69
C GLY A 357 -25.29 -8.22 14.37
N TYR A 358 -23.97 -8.24 14.49
CA TYR A 358 -23.07 -8.44 13.37
C TYR A 358 -21.79 -9.13 13.83
N LEU A 359 -21.14 -9.84 12.90
CA LEU A 359 -19.81 -10.41 13.08
C LEU A 359 -18.81 -9.61 12.24
N ARG A 360 -17.58 -9.47 12.72
CA ARG A 360 -16.47 -8.88 11.99
C ARG A 360 -15.40 -9.90 11.67
N LEU A 361 -14.71 -9.72 10.55
CA LEU A 361 -13.59 -10.57 10.15
C LEU A 361 -12.43 -9.67 9.69
N ALA A 362 -11.24 -9.91 10.22
CA ALA A 362 -10.02 -9.17 9.88
C ALA A 362 -8.75 -10.01 10.08
N PRO A 363 -7.60 -9.59 9.53
CA PRO A 363 -6.31 -10.18 9.89
C PRO A 363 -6.09 -10.07 11.41
N SER A 364 -5.49 -11.08 12.04
CA SER A 364 -5.31 -11.13 13.50
C SER A 364 -4.39 -10.02 14.05
N THR A 365 -3.57 -9.41 13.18
CA THR A 365 -2.53 -8.43 13.49
C THR A 365 -3.00 -6.97 13.43
N VAL A 366 -4.22 -6.71 12.93
CA VAL A 366 -4.74 -5.34 12.76
C VAL A 366 -5.65 -4.99 13.95
N PRO A 367 -5.34 -3.95 14.75
CA PRO A 367 -6.28 -3.43 15.73
C PRO A 367 -7.54 -2.91 15.03
N ALA A 368 -8.71 -3.21 15.58
CA ALA A 368 -10.01 -2.75 15.08
C ALA A 368 -10.02 -1.26 14.64
N PRO A 369 -10.80 -0.89 13.59
CA PRO A 369 -12.03 -1.56 13.16
C PRO A 369 -11.85 -2.62 12.06
N ALA A 370 -12.32 -3.83 12.35
CA ALA A 370 -12.49 -4.92 11.39
C ALA A 370 -13.76 -4.72 10.52
N GLY A 371 -13.73 -5.24 9.28
CA GLY A 371 -14.85 -5.21 8.35
C GLY A 371 -16.00 -6.09 8.80
N VAL A 372 -17.24 -5.65 8.53
CA VAL A 372 -18.43 -6.46 8.85
C VAL A 372 -18.51 -7.64 7.89
N ALA A 373 -18.37 -8.86 8.43
CA ALA A 373 -18.50 -10.10 7.67
C ALA A 373 -19.97 -10.45 7.42
N VAL A 374 -20.85 -10.26 8.42
CA VAL A 374 -22.28 -10.52 8.29
C VAL A 374 -23.09 -9.72 9.31
N ASN A 375 -24.22 -9.15 8.88
CA ASN A 375 -25.27 -8.61 9.75
C ASN A 375 -26.40 -9.64 9.88
N PHE A 376 -26.96 -9.80 11.07
CA PHE A 376 -28.02 -10.75 11.32
C PHE A 376 -29.10 -10.20 12.27
N PRO A 377 -30.38 -10.51 12.01
CA PRO A 377 -31.46 -10.25 12.95
C PRO A 377 -31.54 -11.36 14.01
N ALA A 378 -32.12 -11.04 15.16
CA ALA A 378 -32.47 -12.01 16.19
C ALA A 378 -33.32 -13.14 15.58
N ARG A 379 -32.97 -14.38 15.91
CA ARG A 379 -33.61 -15.63 15.47
C ARG A 379 -33.63 -15.83 13.96
N GLY A 380 -32.83 -15.09 13.19
CA GLY A 380 -32.71 -15.25 11.75
C GLY A 380 -31.28 -15.51 11.33
N SER A 381 -30.98 -16.74 10.94
CA SER A 381 -29.67 -17.09 10.40
C SER A 381 -29.37 -16.27 9.13
N ARG A 382 -28.13 -15.79 9.01
CA ARG A 382 -27.67 -15.00 7.87
C ARG A 382 -26.25 -15.40 7.49
N THR A 383 -25.99 -15.35 6.19
CA THR A 383 -24.68 -15.57 5.59
C THR A 383 -24.20 -14.27 4.98
N GLY A 384 -22.92 -13.95 5.19
CA GLY A 384 -22.22 -12.92 4.45
C GLY A 384 -20.95 -13.50 3.83
N THR A 385 -20.51 -12.90 2.73
CA THR A 385 -19.26 -13.25 2.05
C THR A 385 -18.22 -12.19 2.36
N ALA A 386 -16.98 -12.63 2.65
CA ALA A 386 -15.86 -11.75 2.95
C ALA A 386 -14.62 -12.23 2.19
N LEU A 387 -13.85 -11.26 1.68
CA LEU A 387 -12.47 -11.46 1.27
C LEU A 387 -11.60 -10.96 2.43
N VAL A 388 -10.75 -11.82 2.97
CA VAL A 388 -9.93 -11.49 4.15
C VAL A 388 -8.45 -11.77 3.88
N ALA A 389 -7.59 -10.78 4.14
CA ALA A 389 -6.15 -10.96 4.16
C ALA A 389 -5.72 -11.80 5.37
N LEU A 390 -4.64 -12.55 5.22
CA LEU A 390 -4.13 -13.41 6.29
C LEU A 390 -2.98 -12.75 7.04
N ASP A 391 -2.81 -13.11 8.31
CA ASP A 391 -1.55 -12.82 9.02
C ASP A 391 -0.40 -13.73 8.54
N GLY A 392 0.80 -13.50 9.07
CA GLY A 392 1.99 -14.33 8.77
C GLY A 392 1.87 -15.80 9.18
N ASN A 393 0.85 -16.18 9.94
CA ASN A 393 0.53 -17.55 10.36
C ASN A 393 -0.62 -18.18 9.55
N GLY A 394 -1.14 -17.49 8.53
CA GLY A 394 -2.27 -17.96 7.73
C GLY A 394 -3.62 -17.91 8.45
N GLN A 395 -3.77 -17.02 9.44
CA GLN A 395 -4.96 -16.89 10.27
C GLN A 395 -5.69 -15.55 10.06
N ALA A 396 -6.97 -15.55 10.42
CA ALA A 396 -7.80 -14.36 10.54
C ALA A 396 -8.61 -14.44 11.84
N ARG A 397 -9.00 -13.30 12.42
CA ARG A 397 -9.83 -13.25 13.62
C ARG A 397 -11.27 -12.88 13.27
N LEU A 398 -12.20 -13.73 13.72
CA LEU A 398 -13.62 -13.44 13.70
C LEU A 398 -14.05 -12.88 15.05
N GLU A 399 -14.66 -11.70 15.06
CA GLU A 399 -15.12 -11.04 16.27
C GLU A 399 -16.64 -10.94 16.33
N ASN A 400 -17.18 -11.17 17.52
CA ASN A 400 -18.52 -10.81 17.93
C ASN A 400 -18.44 -9.62 18.90
N PRO A 401 -18.56 -8.39 18.40
CA PRO A 401 -18.55 -7.19 19.23
C PRO A 401 -19.91 -6.92 19.90
N THR A 402 -20.88 -7.83 19.77
CA THR A 402 -22.26 -7.62 20.23
C THR A 402 -22.57 -8.50 21.44
N SER A 403 -23.70 -8.21 22.09
CA SER A 403 -24.24 -9.06 23.16
C SER A 403 -25.05 -10.26 22.65
N SER A 404 -25.13 -10.47 21.32
CA SER A 404 -25.75 -11.67 20.75
C SER A 404 -24.88 -12.90 21.04
N VAL A 405 -25.54 -14.04 21.15
CA VAL A 405 -24.95 -15.37 21.22
C VAL A 405 -25.48 -16.14 20.03
N GLN A 406 -24.60 -16.76 19.24
CA GLN A 406 -24.96 -17.46 18.00
C GLN A 406 -23.99 -18.59 17.72
N HIS A 407 -24.44 -19.61 16.99
CA HIS A 407 -23.50 -20.51 16.35
C HIS A 407 -22.87 -19.84 15.13
N VAL A 408 -21.65 -20.27 14.76
CA VAL A 408 -20.96 -19.76 13.59
C VAL A 408 -20.53 -20.93 12.71
N VAL A 409 -20.73 -20.75 11.42
CA VAL A 409 -20.20 -21.62 10.38
C VAL A 409 -19.33 -20.79 9.44
N VAL A 410 -18.16 -21.32 9.08
CA VAL A 410 -17.29 -20.71 8.06
C VAL A 410 -17.01 -21.73 6.96
N ASP A 411 -17.34 -21.32 5.74
CA ASP A 411 -17.12 -22.09 4.53
C ASP A 411 -16.12 -21.34 3.63
N VAL A 412 -15.12 -22.05 3.09
CA VAL A 412 -14.14 -21.49 2.13
C VAL A 412 -14.73 -21.58 0.72
N LEU A 413 -14.62 -20.49 -0.05
CA LEU A 413 -14.99 -20.41 -1.46
C LEU A 413 -13.79 -20.31 -2.41
N GLY A 414 -12.62 -19.90 -1.92
CA GLY A 414 -11.43 -19.73 -2.73
C GLY A 414 -10.31 -19.03 -1.97
N TYR A 415 -9.15 -18.91 -2.59
CA TYR A 415 -7.99 -18.21 -2.04
C TYR A 415 -7.27 -17.40 -3.11
N VAL A 416 -6.64 -16.31 -2.70
CA VAL A 416 -5.78 -15.49 -3.53
C VAL A 416 -4.34 -15.96 -3.32
N THR A 417 -3.67 -16.36 -4.40
CA THR A 417 -2.25 -16.70 -4.38
C THR A 417 -1.42 -15.46 -4.02
N ARG A 418 -0.30 -15.62 -3.32
CA ARG A 418 0.60 -14.47 -3.12
C ARG A 418 1.08 -13.93 -4.47
N PRO A 419 1.16 -12.61 -4.66
CA PRO A 419 1.92 -12.04 -5.77
C PRO A 419 3.36 -12.55 -5.71
N ALA A 420 4.04 -12.59 -6.84
CA ALA A 420 5.50 -12.70 -6.80
C ALA A 420 6.03 -11.43 -6.13
N GLU A 421 6.69 -11.56 -4.96
CA GLU A 421 7.36 -10.43 -4.32
C GLU A 421 8.41 -9.88 -5.29
N SER A 422 8.34 -8.58 -5.59
CA SER A 422 9.43 -7.89 -6.29
C SER A 422 10.54 -7.65 -5.28
N THR A 423 11.73 -8.17 -5.57
CA THR A 423 12.96 -7.89 -4.78
C THR A 423 13.46 -6.45 -4.94
N ASP A 424 12.82 -5.65 -5.79
CA ASP A 424 13.31 -4.35 -6.24
C ASP A 424 12.60 -3.22 -5.49
N LEU A 425 13.37 -2.20 -5.08
CA LEU A 425 12.82 -0.99 -4.47
C LEU A 425 12.08 -0.15 -5.51
N ARG A 426 10.88 0.29 -5.15
CA ARG A 426 10.04 1.15 -5.99
C ARG A 426 10.00 2.55 -5.45
N TRP A 427 10.37 3.50 -6.28
CA TRP A 427 10.50 4.90 -5.90
C TRP A 427 9.26 5.71 -6.29
N THR A 428 8.75 6.52 -5.37
CA THR A 428 7.66 7.46 -5.65
C THR A 428 8.17 8.66 -6.44
N GLY A 429 7.24 9.46 -7.00
CA GLY A 429 7.57 10.84 -7.37
C GLY A 429 7.87 11.70 -6.13
N PRO A 430 8.49 12.89 -6.32
CA PRO A 430 8.79 13.80 -5.24
C PRO A 430 7.50 14.35 -4.63
N THR A 431 7.40 14.29 -3.31
CA THR A 431 6.32 14.87 -2.52
C THR A 431 6.88 15.90 -1.55
N ASP A 432 6.16 17.00 -1.36
CA ASP A 432 6.58 18.04 -0.43
C ASP A 432 6.72 17.48 1.00
N THR A 433 7.82 17.83 1.67
CA THR A 433 7.92 17.74 3.12
C THR A 433 7.13 18.87 3.78
N VAL A 434 7.33 19.09 5.08
CA VAL A 434 6.86 20.32 5.73
C VAL A 434 7.60 21.54 5.16
N GLY A 435 6.86 22.65 5.01
CA GLY A 435 7.45 23.93 4.60
C GLY A 435 8.41 24.47 5.67
N GLY A 436 9.47 25.17 5.22
CA GLY A 436 10.43 25.85 6.09
C GLY A 436 11.70 25.07 6.42
N LEU A 437 11.96 23.93 5.78
CA LEU A 437 13.25 23.22 5.90
C LEU A 437 14.40 23.92 5.14
N GLY A 438 14.10 24.60 4.04
CA GLY A 438 15.14 25.15 3.17
C GLY A 438 15.83 24.03 2.39
N GLN A 439 17.15 24.12 2.22
CA GLN A 439 17.91 23.06 1.56
C GLN A 439 18.14 21.89 2.52
N ALA A 440 17.99 20.65 2.04
CA ALA A 440 18.24 19.46 2.86
C ALA A 440 19.73 19.29 3.18
N VAL A 441 20.07 19.16 4.46
CA VAL A 441 21.47 19.07 4.94
C VAL A 441 21.78 17.69 5.47
N ALA A 442 20.89 17.10 6.29
CA ALA A 442 21.10 15.79 6.88
C ALA A 442 19.78 15.02 7.04
N LEU A 443 19.86 13.69 6.94
CA LEU A 443 18.72 12.78 7.07
C LEU A 443 19.16 11.53 7.83
N SER A 444 18.39 11.13 8.86
CA SER A 444 18.63 9.89 9.57
C SER A 444 17.33 9.17 9.93
N CYS A 445 17.22 7.92 9.49
CA CYS A 445 16.12 7.02 9.80
C CYS A 445 16.67 5.80 10.56
N PRO A 446 16.45 5.67 11.87
CA PRO A 446 16.92 4.51 12.63
C PRO A 446 16.25 3.21 12.16
N PRO A 447 16.88 2.04 12.41
CA PRO A 447 16.32 0.74 12.03
C PRO A 447 14.88 0.54 12.53
N SER A 448 14.02 -0.02 11.66
CA SER A 448 12.62 -0.31 11.99
C SER A 448 12.18 -1.67 11.42
N THR A 449 11.24 -2.34 12.09
CA THR A 449 10.66 -3.58 11.53
C THR A 449 9.74 -3.27 10.35
N PRO A 450 9.80 -4.04 9.25
CA PRO A 450 8.86 -3.90 8.14
C PRO A 450 7.40 -3.92 8.63
N GLY A 451 6.58 -2.98 8.13
CA GLY A 451 5.17 -2.83 8.54
C GLY A 451 4.94 -2.05 9.84
N ALA A 452 5.97 -1.70 10.61
CA ALA A 452 5.87 -0.71 11.68
C ALA A 452 6.05 0.70 11.09
N GLY A 453 5.41 1.71 11.69
CA GLY A 453 5.62 3.11 11.28
C GLY A 453 7.10 3.50 11.44
N SER A 454 7.74 3.98 10.38
CA SER A 454 9.14 4.42 10.43
C SER A 454 9.26 5.83 11.01
N PHE A 455 10.35 6.05 11.74
CA PHE A 455 10.78 7.36 12.19
C PHE A 455 11.94 7.85 11.31
N CYS A 456 11.93 9.12 10.92
CA CYS A 456 13.10 9.78 10.36
C CYS A 456 13.19 11.20 10.90
N LEU A 457 14.41 11.73 11.01
CA LEU A 457 14.66 13.13 11.30
C LEU A 457 15.42 13.74 10.13
N ALA A 458 14.97 14.90 9.65
CA ALA A 458 15.62 15.68 8.62
C ALA A 458 15.97 17.07 9.16
N VAL A 459 17.16 17.55 8.81
CA VAL A 459 17.64 18.90 9.08
C VAL A 459 17.89 19.58 7.75
N GLY A 460 17.44 20.83 7.64
CA GLY A 460 17.74 21.70 6.53
C GLY A 460 18.26 23.06 6.97
N THR A 461 18.61 23.91 6.01
CA THR A 461 19.28 25.19 6.26
C THR A 461 18.46 26.19 7.07
N THR A 462 17.13 26.04 7.10
CA THR A 462 16.22 26.95 7.83
C THR A 462 15.41 26.29 8.93
N GLY A 463 15.49 24.97 9.10
CA GLY A 463 14.67 24.25 10.08
C GLY A 463 14.94 22.75 10.14
N TRP A 464 14.12 22.04 10.91
CA TRP A 464 14.18 20.57 11.01
C TRP A 464 12.76 19.99 11.10
N ALA A 465 12.64 18.71 10.78
CA ALA A 465 11.37 18.00 10.76
C ALA A 465 11.54 16.53 11.17
N VAL A 466 10.49 15.96 11.73
CA VAL A 466 10.38 14.53 12.04
C VAL A 466 9.30 13.89 11.19
N ARG A 467 9.58 12.70 10.67
CA ARG A 467 8.64 11.85 9.96
C ARG A 467 8.19 10.73 10.89
N THR A 468 6.89 10.54 11.04
CA THR A 468 6.31 9.36 11.70
C THR A 468 5.30 8.70 10.77
N GLY A 469 5.51 7.43 10.43
CA GLY A 469 4.70 6.77 9.41
C GLY A 469 4.91 7.45 8.05
N ALA A 470 3.89 8.09 7.48
CA ALA A 470 3.99 8.83 6.21
C ALA A 470 4.04 10.36 6.38
N THR A 471 3.93 10.88 7.60
CA THR A 471 3.68 12.31 7.84
C THR A 471 4.92 13.00 8.38
N TRP A 472 5.30 14.12 7.75
CA TRP A 472 6.30 15.05 8.29
C TRP A 472 5.66 16.08 9.21
N THR A 473 6.34 16.37 10.32
CA THR A 473 5.97 17.43 11.27
C THR A 473 7.18 18.33 11.50
N ALA A 474 7.01 19.64 11.31
CA ALA A 474 8.05 20.62 11.55
C ALA A 474 8.36 20.70 13.05
N GLY A 475 9.65 20.73 13.38
CA GLY A 475 10.11 20.94 14.74
C GLY A 475 9.98 22.40 15.17
N ALA A 476 9.79 22.63 16.47
CA ALA A 476 9.79 23.97 17.07
C ALA A 476 11.18 24.30 17.64
N GLY A 477 11.57 25.58 17.58
CA GLY A 477 12.84 26.08 18.11
C GLY A 477 13.87 26.41 17.01
N SER A 478 15.04 26.89 17.40
CA SER A 478 16.14 27.13 16.46
C SER A 478 16.62 25.81 15.85
N PRO A 479 17.02 25.81 14.57
CA PRO A 479 17.56 24.61 13.94
C PRO A 479 18.73 24.04 14.76
N PRO A 480 18.88 22.69 14.85
CA PRO A 480 20.14 22.07 15.27
C PRO A 480 21.28 22.66 14.41
N PRO A 481 22.53 22.70 14.91
CA PRO A 481 23.52 23.72 14.57
C PRO A 481 23.58 24.13 13.08
N THR A 482 23.74 25.43 12.84
CA THR A 482 23.78 25.97 11.48
C THR A 482 25.18 25.79 10.86
N GLY A 483 25.28 24.90 9.87
CA GLY A 483 26.53 24.52 9.17
C GLY A 483 26.36 23.18 8.42
N ARG A 484 27.45 22.61 7.87
CA ARG A 484 27.48 21.27 7.22
C ARG A 484 27.60 20.17 8.27
N ASP A 485 26.47 19.63 8.71
CA ASP A 485 26.41 19.26 10.12
C ASP A 485 25.67 17.91 10.31
N GLY A 486 26.46 16.85 10.51
CA GLY A 486 26.07 15.45 10.58
C GLY A 486 24.93 15.11 11.56
N LEU A 487 24.18 14.05 11.26
CA LEU A 487 23.01 13.61 12.01
C LEU A 487 22.94 12.09 12.13
N SER A 488 22.85 11.59 13.36
CA SER A 488 22.61 10.17 13.62
C SER A 488 21.49 9.97 14.65
N CYS A 489 20.45 9.26 14.23
CA CYS A 489 19.35 8.81 15.08
C CYS A 489 19.47 7.31 15.35
N THR A 490 19.35 6.89 16.60
CA THR A 490 19.28 5.46 16.97
C THR A 490 17.89 5.04 17.39
N SER A 491 17.01 6.00 17.69
CA SER A 491 15.61 5.79 18.02
C SER A 491 14.80 7.07 17.81
N PRO A 492 13.45 7.01 17.89
CA PRO A 492 12.62 8.22 17.89
C PRO A 492 12.89 9.18 19.06
N THR A 493 13.58 8.72 20.11
CA THR A 493 13.85 9.49 21.34
C THR A 493 15.33 9.78 21.54
N PHE A 494 16.16 9.49 20.55
CA PHE A 494 17.58 9.81 20.59
C PHE A 494 18.13 10.06 19.18
N CYS A 495 18.48 11.31 18.92
CA CYS A 495 19.34 11.68 17.81
C CYS A 495 20.46 12.60 18.31
N MET A 496 21.63 12.52 17.69
CA MET A 496 22.72 13.46 17.89
C MET A 496 22.97 14.20 16.58
N ALA A 497 23.09 15.52 16.66
CA ALA A 497 23.50 16.37 15.56
C ALA A 497 24.77 17.12 15.96
N VAL A 498 25.71 17.19 15.04
CA VAL A 498 26.97 17.95 15.23
C VAL A 498 27.06 18.99 14.16
N GLY A 499 27.70 20.11 14.48
CA GLY A 499 27.79 21.14 13.49
C GLY A 499 28.53 22.41 13.79
N GLY A 500 29.38 22.85 12.87
CA GLY A 500 30.39 23.86 13.13
C GLY A 500 31.23 23.46 14.34
N THR A 501 31.02 24.10 15.49
CA THR A 501 31.69 23.75 16.76
C THR A 501 30.71 23.25 17.82
N ALA A 502 29.47 22.92 17.45
CA ALA A 502 28.38 22.64 18.37
C ALA A 502 27.92 21.18 18.28
N VAL A 503 27.38 20.69 19.39
CA VAL A 503 26.76 19.36 19.48
C VAL A 503 25.40 19.50 20.15
N SER A 504 24.38 18.85 19.61
CA SER A 504 23.03 18.82 20.18
C SER A 504 22.46 17.41 20.20
N VAL A 505 21.65 17.11 21.22
CA VAL A 505 20.94 15.83 21.37
C VAL A 505 19.44 16.09 21.37
N PHE A 506 18.72 15.30 20.59
CA PHE A 506 17.27 15.26 20.51
C PHE A 506 16.71 14.16 21.41
N ASP A 507 15.73 14.50 22.25
CA ASP A 507 15.13 13.58 23.23
C ASP A 507 13.78 12.97 22.81
N GLY A 508 13.36 13.20 21.55
CA GLY A 508 12.02 12.86 21.05
C GLY A 508 11.08 14.05 20.96
N SER A 509 11.41 15.18 21.60
CA SER A 509 10.59 16.38 21.58
C SER A 509 11.37 17.67 21.34
N ALA A 510 12.58 17.78 21.89
CA ALA A 510 13.37 19.00 21.84
C ALA A 510 14.87 18.69 21.70
N TRP A 511 15.61 19.70 21.22
CA TRP A 511 17.06 19.70 21.14
C TRP A 511 17.67 20.30 22.41
N ARG A 512 18.73 19.66 22.91
CA ARG A 512 19.56 20.15 24.02
C ARG A 512 21.02 20.20 23.60
N ALA A 513 21.66 21.35 23.79
CA ALA A 513 23.10 21.50 23.57
C ALA A 513 23.91 20.59 24.51
N VAL A 514 24.97 20.00 23.99
CA VAL A 514 25.97 19.22 24.72
C VAL A 514 27.32 19.89 24.51
N THR A 515 28.15 19.95 25.55
CA THR A 515 29.49 20.53 25.44
C THR A 515 30.32 19.74 24.41
N PRO A 516 30.83 20.39 23.35
CA PRO A 516 31.64 19.74 22.34
C PRO A 516 33.00 19.31 22.93
N PRO A 517 33.63 18.25 22.38
CA PRO A 517 34.94 17.80 22.85
C PRO A 517 36.09 18.74 22.45
N THR A 518 35.87 19.60 21.46
CA THR A 518 36.86 20.51 20.91
C THR A 518 36.21 21.82 20.44
N ALA A 519 37.04 22.84 20.19
CA ALA A 519 36.62 24.10 19.57
C ALA A 519 36.81 24.10 18.04
N ASP A 520 37.27 22.99 17.46
CA ASP A 520 37.48 22.81 16.02
C ASP A 520 36.19 22.45 15.29
N PHE A 521 36.27 22.46 13.95
CA PHE A 521 35.13 22.21 13.08
C PHE A 521 34.78 20.72 13.03
N LEU A 522 33.61 20.38 13.57
CA LEU A 522 33.01 19.06 13.58
C LEU A 522 32.37 18.80 12.22
N THR A 523 32.60 17.61 11.66
CA THR A 523 32.12 17.27 10.30
C THR A 523 30.97 16.27 10.33
N ASP A 524 31.04 15.23 11.16
CA ASP A 524 29.97 14.24 11.22
C ASP A 524 29.93 13.44 12.55
N VAL A 525 28.81 12.75 12.78
CA VAL A 525 28.57 11.88 13.93
C VAL A 525 27.82 10.61 13.52
N SER A 526 28.28 9.46 14.02
CA SER A 526 27.58 8.19 13.91
C SER A 526 27.33 7.60 15.29
N CYS A 527 26.07 7.28 15.59
CA CYS A 527 25.65 6.63 16.82
C CYS A 527 25.11 5.23 16.52
N HIS A 528 25.54 4.23 17.29
CA HIS A 528 24.96 2.88 17.31
C HIS A 528 24.18 2.57 18.59
N GLY A 529 24.12 3.55 19.50
CA GLY A 529 23.26 3.56 20.68
C GLY A 529 23.20 4.95 21.33
N ALA A 530 22.29 5.14 22.29
CA ALA A 530 22.09 6.44 22.97
C ALA A 530 23.30 6.90 23.81
N SER A 531 24.20 5.98 24.14
CA SER A 531 25.41 6.25 24.91
C SER A 531 26.68 5.85 24.15
N THR A 532 26.57 5.62 22.84
CA THR A 532 27.66 5.12 22.00
C THR A 532 27.62 5.82 20.64
N CYS A 533 28.39 6.90 20.54
CA CYS A 533 28.57 7.66 19.30
C CYS A 533 30.05 7.90 19.04
N VAL A 534 30.40 8.00 17.76
CA VAL A 534 31.70 8.45 17.27
C VAL A 534 31.49 9.75 16.52
N LEU A 535 32.30 10.74 16.85
CA LEU A 535 32.29 12.07 16.27
C LEU A 535 33.65 12.34 15.64
N VAL A 536 33.64 12.93 14.44
CA VAL A 536 34.84 13.27 13.68
C VAL A 536 34.91 14.78 13.40
N ALA A 537 36.13 15.29 13.23
CA ALA A 537 36.39 16.69 12.91
C ALA A 537 37.32 16.82 11.70
N ALA A 538 37.29 18.00 11.07
CA ALA A 538 38.06 18.31 9.86
C ALA A 538 39.58 18.26 10.06
N ASP A 539 40.06 18.33 11.31
CA ASP A 539 41.48 18.23 11.67
C ASP A 539 41.98 16.78 11.81
N GLY A 540 41.16 15.81 11.40
CA GLY A 540 41.50 14.40 11.39
C GLY A 540 41.29 13.68 12.72
N ARG A 541 40.72 14.32 13.74
CA ARG A 541 40.50 13.71 15.06
C ARG A 541 39.13 13.07 15.23
N ASP A 542 39.05 12.09 16.14
CA ASP A 542 37.81 11.44 16.53
C ASP A 542 37.63 11.32 18.05
N TRP A 543 36.38 11.33 18.48
CA TRP A 543 35.97 11.21 19.87
C TRP A 543 34.83 10.22 20.03
N VAL A 544 34.85 9.49 21.15
CA VAL A 544 33.79 8.55 21.53
C VAL A 544 32.93 9.14 22.64
N TRP A 545 31.63 9.16 22.42
CA TRP A 545 30.62 9.53 23.41
C TRP A 545 30.23 8.32 24.24
N THR A 546 30.15 8.52 25.56
CA THR A 546 29.80 7.47 26.55
C THR A 546 28.47 7.73 27.26
N GLY A 547 27.62 8.62 26.72
CA GLY A 547 26.36 9.04 27.36
C GLY A 547 26.49 10.30 28.23
N ALA A 548 27.70 10.65 28.66
CA ALA A 548 27.94 11.82 29.51
C ALA A 548 29.19 12.63 29.13
N SER A 549 30.23 11.98 28.62
CA SER A 549 31.49 12.63 28.28
C SER A 549 32.07 12.09 26.98
N TRP A 550 32.94 12.92 26.40
CA TRP A 550 33.76 12.58 25.25
C TRP A 550 35.13 12.08 25.68
N THR A 551 35.58 11.01 25.03
CA THR A 551 36.95 10.50 25.18
C THR A 551 37.63 10.58 23.82
N ALA A 552 38.74 11.32 23.74
CA ALA A 552 39.54 11.39 22.52
C ALA A 552 40.22 10.05 22.25
N ARG A 553 40.17 9.58 21.00
CA ARG A 553 41.05 8.51 20.51
C ARG A 553 42.24 9.16 19.77
N SER A 554 43.43 8.54 19.82
CA SER A 554 44.66 9.08 19.23
C SER A 554 45.59 7.97 18.71
N PRO A 555 46.17 8.06 17.48
CA PRO A 555 45.85 8.96 16.35
C PRO A 555 44.78 8.33 15.41
N VAL A 556 43.78 9.04 14.86
CA VAL A 556 43.73 10.31 14.09
C VAL A 556 44.22 10.04 12.67
N PHE A 557 43.32 10.11 11.70
CA PHE A 557 43.45 9.58 10.35
C PHE A 557 44.82 9.85 9.70
N THR A 558 45.30 8.96 8.81
CA THR A 558 46.60 9.13 8.13
C THR A 558 46.42 9.47 6.66
N GLY A 559 47.04 10.56 6.18
CA GLY A 559 47.10 10.95 4.77
C GLY A 559 48.22 10.22 3.99
N ASP A 560 48.28 10.46 2.68
CA ASP A 560 49.43 10.05 1.84
C ASP A 560 50.45 11.19 1.77
N GLY A 561 51.69 10.94 2.19
CA GLY A 561 52.76 11.95 2.15
C GLY A 561 52.55 13.08 3.16
N ASP A 562 52.62 14.33 2.67
CA ASP A 562 52.55 15.56 3.50
C ASP A 562 51.13 16.17 3.58
N GLU A 563 50.13 15.57 2.92
CA GLU A 563 48.75 16.07 2.93
C GLU A 563 48.05 15.78 4.27
N GLN A 564 47.42 16.81 4.84
CA GLN A 564 46.61 16.65 6.04
C GLN A 564 45.30 15.92 5.69
N PRO A 565 44.91 14.89 6.46
CA PRO A 565 43.70 14.13 6.18
C PRO A 565 42.47 14.94 6.59
N GLU A 566 41.63 15.28 5.61
CA GLU A 566 40.31 15.86 5.86
C GLU A 566 39.26 14.75 5.86
N VAL A 567 38.50 14.65 6.96
CA VAL A 567 37.44 13.66 7.18
C VAL A 567 36.09 14.35 7.22
N THR A 568 35.17 13.90 6.39
CA THR A 568 33.89 14.54 6.14
C THR A 568 32.70 13.74 6.64
N GLU A 569 32.79 12.40 6.71
CA GLU A 569 31.68 11.54 7.15
C GLU A 569 32.18 10.30 7.89
N VAL A 570 31.36 9.77 8.81
CA VAL A 570 31.65 8.57 9.60
C VAL A 570 30.41 7.70 9.73
N SER A 571 30.58 6.38 9.67
CA SER A 571 29.52 5.41 9.91
C SER A 571 30.04 4.24 10.75
N CYS A 572 29.41 3.99 11.89
CA CYS A 572 29.82 2.99 12.86
C CYS A 572 28.74 1.94 13.06
N ALA A 573 29.10 0.67 12.82
CA ALA A 573 28.25 -0.46 13.16
C ALA A 573 28.33 -0.81 14.66
N SER A 574 29.50 -0.59 15.26
CA SER A 574 29.78 -0.90 16.67
C SER A 574 30.99 -0.10 17.18
N ASP A 575 31.34 -0.27 18.47
CA ASP A 575 32.57 0.31 19.04
C ASP A 575 33.86 -0.29 18.46
N LEU A 576 33.74 -1.48 17.84
CA LEU A 576 34.84 -2.22 17.26
C LEU A 576 34.96 -2.00 15.76
N PHE A 577 33.95 -1.42 15.11
CA PHE A 577 33.94 -1.24 13.67
C PHE A 577 33.27 0.05 13.20
N CYS A 578 34.06 0.88 12.52
CA CYS A 578 33.60 2.10 11.85
C CYS A 578 34.29 2.28 10.51
N GLY A 579 33.61 2.92 9.56
CA GLY A 579 34.22 3.52 8.37
C GLY A 579 34.16 5.03 8.45
N ALA A 580 35.16 5.71 7.92
CA ALA A 580 35.18 7.16 7.76
C ALA A 580 35.72 7.51 6.38
N VAL A 581 35.27 8.64 5.84
CA VAL A 581 35.57 9.09 4.48
C VAL A 581 35.88 10.59 4.45
N GLY A 582 36.55 11.00 3.39
CA GLY A 582 36.86 12.39 3.04
C GLY A 582 37.84 12.41 1.87
N THR A 583 39.07 12.89 2.11
CA THR A 583 40.18 12.80 1.14
C THR A 583 40.55 11.37 0.73
N ARG A 584 40.17 10.38 1.55
CA ARG A 584 40.30 8.93 1.31
C ARG A 584 39.34 8.19 2.25
N SER A 585 39.34 6.86 2.21
CA SER A 585 38.60 6.06 3.21
C SER A 585 39.51 5.46 4.29
N TRP A 586 38.98 5.36 5.52
CA TRP A 586 39.60 4.67 6.65
C TRP A 586 38.60 3.75 7.37
N PHE A 587 39.10 2.66 7.95
CA PHE A 587 38.31 1.70 8.72
C PHE A 587 38.93 1.46 10.10
N TRP A 588 38.09 1.57 11.12
CA TRP A 588 38.42 1.22 12.50
C TRP A 588 38.13 -0.26 12.73
N THR A 589 39.08 -1.00 13.29
CA THR A 589 38.91 -2.43 13.66
C THR A 589 39.24 -2.69 15.13
N GLY A 590 38.90 -1.76 16.02
CA GLY A 590 39.05 -1.91 17.48
C GLY A 590 40.37 -1.41 18.07
N SER A 591 41.42 -1.23 17.27
CA SER A 591 42.76 -0.82 17.75
C SER A 591 43.37 0.39 17.04
N GLY A 592 42.81 0.82 15.91
CA GLY A 592 43.32 1.93 15.12
C GLY A 592 42.52 2.13 13.83
N TRP A 593 42.60 3.34 13.28
CA TRP A 593 42.11 3.66 11.94
C TRP A 593 43.14 3.22 10.88
N GLY A 594 42.71 2.48 9.87
CA GLY A 594 43.57 2.01 8.79
C GLY A 594 42.78 1.30 7.68
N GLY A 595 43.42 0.38 6.96
CA GLY A 595 42.79 -0.37 5.88
C GLY A 595 43.01 0.24 4.48
N PRO A 596 42.61 -0.48 3.42
CA PRO A 596 42.81 -0.02 2.06
C PRO A 596 41.93 1.19 1.77
N ASP A 597 42.47 2.17 1.06
CA ASP A 597 41.65 3.22 0.46
C ASP A 597 40.74 2.58 -0.61
N VAL A 598 39.42 2.64 -0.44
CA VAL A 598 38.47 1.90 -1.30
C VAL A 598 38.16 2.64 -2.60
N LEU A 599 38.39 3.96 -2.64
CA LEU A 599 38.23 4.81 -3.83
C LEU A 599 39.49 5.66 -4.08
N PRO A 600 40.61 5.05 -4.50
CA PRO A 600 41.83 5.79 -4.73
C PRO A 600 41.69 6.80 -5.86
N ASN A 601 42.17 8.03 -5.64
CA ASN A 601 42.11 9.19 -6.56
C ASN A 601 40.72 9.81 -6.75
N SER A 602 39.83 9.65 -5.77
CA SER A 602 38.47 10.20 -5.76
C SER A 602 38.17 10.81 -4.40
N ASP A 603 37.53 11.98 -4.37
CA ASP A 603 37.00 12.52 -3.11
C ASP A 603 35.79 11.67 -2.69
N THR A 604 35.92 10.98 -1.56
CA THR A 604 34.84 10.17 -0.99
C THR A 604 33.82 11.08 -0.30
N THR A 605 32.55 10.89 -0.61
CA THR A 605 31.47 11.81 -0.18
C THR A 605 30.64 11.24 0.96
N ALA A 606 30.40 9.93 0.97
CA ALA A 606 29.59 9.29 2.01
C ALA A 606 29.94 7.82 2.28
N VAL A 607 29.58 7.33 3.46
CA VAL A 607 29.86 5.97 3.93
C VAL A 607 28.70 5.40 4.75
N SER A 608 28.38 4.12 4.53
CA SER A 608 27.40 3.41 5.35
C SER A 608 27.92 2.04 5.77
N CYS A 609 28.09 1.86 7.08
CA CYS A 609 28.60 0.64 7.71
C CYS A 609 27.50 0.04 8.63
N PRO A 610 26.61 -0.82 8.09
CA PRO A 610 25.48 -1.36 8.86
C PRO A 610 25.87 -2.52 9.78
N VAL A 611 26.97 -3.23 9.49
CA VAL A 611 27.43 -4.39 10.26
C VAL A 611 28.95 -4.44 10.30
N ASP A 612 29.50 -5.09 11.32
CA ASP A 612 30.94 -5.28 11.48
C ASP A 612 31.55 -5.94 10.23
N GLY A 613 32.59 -5.31 9.68
CA GLY A 613 33.33 -5.81 8.53
C GLY A 613 32.69 -5.52 7.17
N PHE A 614 31.60 -4.75 7.09
CA PHE A 614 31.04 -4.29 5.83
C PHE A 614 30.76 -2.78 5.82
N CYS A 615 31.19 -2.10 4.77
CA CYS A 615 30.78 -0.74 4.47
C CYS A 615 30.58 -0.56 2.96
N ALA A 616 29.59 0.25 2.57
CA ALA A 616 29.53 0.85 1.24
C ALA A 616 30.06 2.29 1.31
N VAL A 617 30.83 2.69 0.30
CA VAL A 617 31.44 4.00 0.18
C VAL A 617 31.12 4.57 -1.20
N VAL A 618 30.74 5.84 -1.23
CA VAL A 618 30.49 6.61 -2.45
C VAL A 618 31.44 7.79 -2.56
N GLY A 619 31.70 8.24 -3.78
CA GLY A 619 32.57 9.37 -4.03
C GLY A 619 32.40 9.99 -5.41
N SER A 620 33.15 11.06 -5.64
CA SER A 620 33.20 11.79 -6.91
C SER A 620 34.30 11.24 -7.84
N GLY A 621 34.15 11.45 -9.16
CA GLY A 621 35.07 10.92 -10.19
C GLY A 621 34.57 9.61 -10.81
N GLY A 622 35.20 9.17 -11.91
CA GLY A 622 34.71 8.07 -12.78
C GLY A 622 34.55 6.67 -12.15
N SER A 623 34.81 6.54 -10.84
CA SER A 623 34.63 5.34 -10.05
C SER A 623 33.91 5.69 -8.74
N GLY A 624 32.61 5.97 -8.80
CA GLY A 624 31.87 6.55 -7.68
C GLY A 624 31.37 5.58 -6.60
N LEU A 625 31.59 4.26 -6.72
CA LEU A 625 31.03 3.24 -5.81
C LEU A 625 32.07 2.20 -5.40
N ALA A 626 32.17 1.92 -4.11
CA ALA A 626 32.98 0.82 -3.58
C ALA A 626 32.32 0.13 -2.38
N VAL A 627 32.71 -1.12 -2.15
CA VAL A 627 32.41 -1.85 -0.92
C VAL A 627 33.68 -2.35 -0.25
N TYR A 628 33.70 -2.23 1.06
CA TYR A 628 34.66 -2.87 1.95
C TYR A 628 34.01 -4.12 2.54
N ARG A 629 34.67 -5.27 2.42
CA ARG A 629 34.27 -6.54 3.04
C ARG A 629 35.47 -7.22 3.68
N GLN A 630 35.49 -7.29 5.02
CA GLN A 630 36.48 -8.03 5.81
C GLN A 630 37.95 -7.75 5.39
N GLY A 631 38.27 -6.48 5.13
CA GLY A 631 39.62 -6.06 4.71
C GLY A 631 39.84 -6.02 3.20
N ALA A 632 38.93 -6.56 2.39
CA ALA A 632 38.99 -6.50 0.94
C ALA A 632 38.18 -5.31 0.38
N ARG A 633 38.71 -4.65 -0.65
CA ARG A 633 38.01 -3.61 -1.42
C ARG A 633 37.50 -4.15 -2.75
N THR A 634 36.29 -3.77 -3.12
CA THR A 634 35.77 -3.96 -4.49
C THR A 634 35.25 -2.62 -4.98
N GLN A 635 35.83 -2.11 -6.07
CA GLN A 635 35.45 -0.85 -6.70
C GLN A 635 34.62 -1.14 -7.95
N PHE A 636 33.63 -0.30 -8.21
CA PHE A 636 32.74 -0.40 -9.36
C PHE A 636 32.87 0.88 -10.18
N GLU A 637 33.21 0.72 -11.46
CA GLU A 637 33.21 1.82 -12.42
C GLU A 637 31.76 2.19 -12.73
N GLN A 638 31.37 3.42 -12.42
CA GLN A 638 30.07 3.97 -12.78
C GLN A 638 30.23 5.42 -13.26
N PRO A 639 29.48 5.84 -14.29
CA PRO A 639 29.58 7.19 -14.85
C PRO A 639 28.93 8.29 -13.97
N GLN A 640 28.48 7.95 -12.76
CA GLN A 640 27.70 8.81 -11.87
C GLN A 640 28.53 9.29 -10.68
N SER A 641 28.13 10.43 -10.10
CA SER A 641 28.71 10.99 -8.87
C SER A 641 27.71 10.87 -7.70
N PRO A 642 27.57 9.68 -7.10
CA PRO A 642 26.73 9.50 -5.91
C PRO A 642 27.21 10.40 -4.76
N THR A 643 26.27 11.02 -4.05
CA THR A 643 26.53 11.94 -2.95
C THR A 643 26.21 11.33 -1.59
N SER A 644 25.32 10.33 -1.53
CA SER A 644 24.88 9.71 -0.28
C SER A 644 24.62 8.22 -0.46
N VAL A 645 24.87 7.43 0.58
CA VAL A 645 24.63 5.97 0.60
C VAL A 645 24.03 5.55 1.93
N ALA A 646 23.07 4.62 1.90
CA ALA A 646 22.48 4.02 3.08
C ALA A 646 22.34 2.51 2.91
N CYS A 647 22.88 1.75 3.85
CA CYS A 647 22.78 0.31 3.90
C CYS A 647 21.98 -0.14 5.13
N THR A 648 21.26 -1.25 4.99
CA THR A 648 20.56 -1.89 6.13
C THR A 648 21.33 -3.09 6.65
N ASP A 649 22.10 -3.73 5.78
CA ASP A 649 22.95 -4.88 6.04
C ASP A 649 23.99 -5.02 4.90
N ALA A 650 24.79 -6.07 4.93
CA ALA A 650 25.82 -6.31 3.91
C ALA A 650 25.26 -6.69 2.52
N THR A 651 23.97 -7.00 2.42
CA THR A 651 23.29 -7.43 1.19
C THR A 651 22.37 -6.38 0.59
N PHE A 652 22.21 -5.23 1.25
CA PHE A 652 21.33 -4.19 0.77
C PHE A 652 21.83 -2.79 1.09
N CYS A 653 22.08 -2.03 0.03
CA CYS A 653 22.36 -0.60 0.09
C CYS A 653 21.66 0.16 -1.02
N VAL A 654 21.41 1.44 -0.78
CA VAL A 654 20.97 2.40 -1.79
C VAL A 654 21.96 3.54 -1.82
N ALA A 655 22.42 3.92 -3.01
CA ALA A 655 23.17 5.14 -3.23
C ALA A 655 22.40 6.10 -4.14
N VAL A 656 22.51 7.40 -3.87
CA VAL A 656 21.86 8.49 -4.62
C VAL A 656 22.88 9.57 -4.97
N GLY A 657 22.67 10.34 -6.05
CA GLY A 657 23.47 11.53 -6.32
C GLY A 657 23.23 12.23 -7.66
N VAL A 658 24.26 12.93 -8.16
CA VAL A 658 24.15 13.99 -9.18
C VAL A 658 24.37 13.48 -10.62
N PHE A 659 23.60 14.07 -11.54
CA PHE A 659 23.48 13.71 -12.95
C PHE A 659 24.66 14.17 -13.83
N SER A 660 25.04 13.34 -14.81
CA SER A 660 25.79 13.79 -15.99
C SER A 660 24.85 14.08 -17.16
N GLN A 661 24.78 15.35 -17.60
CA GLN A 661 23.99 15.74 -18.78
C GLN A 661 24.52 15.14 -20.11
N GLN A 662 25.68 14.48 -20.11
CA GLN A 662 26.32 14.01 -21.34
C GLN A 662 25.74 12.69 -21.89
N THR A 663 25.08 11.86 -21.07
CA THR A 663 24.69 10.50 -21.48
C THR A 663 23.18 10.29 -21.65
N GLY A 664 22.34 11.24 -21.24
CA GLY A 664 20.89 11.17 -21.41
C GLY A 664 20.22 9.99 -20.67
N ARG A 665 20.85 9.41 -19.64
CA ARG A 665 20.30 8.36 -18.77
C ARG A 665 19.99 8.91 -17.38
N SER A 666 18.92 8.41 -16.74
CA SER A 666 18.32 8.95 -15.52
C SER A 666 18.51 8.00 -14.32
N ASP A 667 19.76 7.71 -13.99
CA ASP A 667 20.11 6.63 -13.05
C ASP A 667 20.56 7.26 -11.71
N ALA A 668 19.73 8.14 -11.13
CA ALA A 668 20.06 8.93 -9.92
C ALA A 668 20.02 8.12 -8.61
N ILE A 669 19.59 6.86 -8.68
CA ILE A 669 19.49 5.92 -7.57
C ILE A 669 20.04 4.58 -8.05
N THR A 670 20.88 3.93 -7.25
CA THR A 670 21.43 2.60 -7.54
C THR A 670 21.36 1.73 -6.30
N VAL A 671 21.12 0.44 -6.49
CA VAL A 671 20.86 -0.53 -5.43
C VAL A 671 21.91 -1.63 -5.43
N TRP A 672 22.47 -1.88 -4.26
CA TRP A 672 23.35 -3.01 -3.97
C TRP A 672 22.53 -4.21 -3.52
N ASP A 673 22.75 -5.37 -4.13
CA ASP A 673 22.05 -6.64 -3.83
C ASP A 673 22.92 -7.67 -3.07
N GLY A 674 24.11 -7.26 -2.61
CA GLY A 674 25.09 -8.15 -2.00
C GLY A 674 26.22 -8.59 -2.94
N ALA A 675 26.07 -8.39 -4.25
CA ALA A 675 27.08 -8.74 -5.24
C ALA A 675 27.34 -7.62 -6.26
N THR A 676 26.31 -6.92 -6.71
CA THR A 676 26.41 -5.90 -7.76
C THR A 676 25.58 -4.66 -7.43
N TRP A 677 26.01 -3.51 -7.96
CA TRP A 677 25.21 -2.30 -8.01
C TRP A 677 24.39 -2.31 -9.29
N THR A 678 23.08 -2.27 -9.15
CA THR A 678 22.12 -2.27 -10.26
C THR A 678 21.31 -1.00 -10.23
N ASP A 679 21.03 -0.46 -11.42
CA ASP A 679 19.97 0.54 -11.56
C ASP A 679 18.63 -0.19 -11.38
N PRO A 680 17.82 0.15 -10.35
CA PRO A 680 16.50 -0.45 -10.18
C PRO A 680 15.53 -0.09 -11.32
N PHE A 681 15.88 0.89 -12.17
CA PHE A 681 15.08 1.29 -13.29
C PHE A 681 15.51 0.55 -14.57
N GLY A 682 14.54 -0.14 -15.20
CA GLY A 682 14.58 -0.32 -16.66
C GLY A 682 14.57 1.04 -17.38
N PRO A 683 14.47 1.09 -18.72
CA PRO A 683 14.56 2.35 -19.47
C PRO A 683 13.65 3.46 -18.89
N PRO A 684 14.06 4.73 -19.00
CA PRO A 684 14.32 5.60 -17.86
C PRO A 684 13.04 6.10 -17.17
N ILE A 685 12.83 5.74 -15.90
CA ILE A 685 11.96 6.52 -15.03
C ILE A 685 12.71 7.81 -14.69
N THR A 686 12.29 8.91 -15.29
CA THR A 686 12.81 10.23 -14.93
C THR A 686 12.27 10.61 -13.56
N VAL A 687 13.05 10.41 -12.50
CA VAL A 687 12.75 10.99 -11.18
C VAL A 687 12.87 12.52 -11.34
N PRO A 688 11.79 13.32 -11.17
CA PRO A 688 11.88 14.77 -11.34
C PRO A 688 12.67 15.41 -10.21
N GLY A 689 13.95 15.71 -10.43
CA GLY A 689 14.86 16.40 -9.50
C GLY A 689 15.87 15.48 -8.80
N GLU A 690 16.91 16.05 -8.19
CA GLU A 690 18.12 15.32 -7.77
C GLU A 690 18.07 14.91 -6.29
N PRO A 691 17.98 13.60 -5.96
CA PRO A 691 18.13 13.14 -4.58
C PRO A 691 19.58 13.33 -4.12
N VAL A 692 19.77 14.03 -3.00
CA VAL A 692 21.09 14.34 -2.44
C VAL A 692 21.40 13.56 -1.16
N LEU A 693 20.37 13.10 -0.46
CA LEU A 693 20.46 12.34 0.79
C LEU A 693 19.58 11.10 0.72
N VAL A 694 20.03 9.98 1.30
CA VAL A 694 19.24 8.76 1.47
C VAL A 694 19.44 8.14 2.85
N SER A 695 18.39 7.59 3.43
CA SER A 695 18.44 6.80 4.67
C SER A 695 17.41 5.67 4.61
N CYS A 696 17.84 4.45 4.90
CA CYS A 696 17.04 3.24 4.80
C CYS A 696 16.83 2.61 6.19
N PRO A 697 15.66 2.79 6.83
CA PRO A 697 15.38 2.16 8.11
C PRO A 697 15.20 0.63 8.03
N ASN A 698 14.90 0.08 6.85
CA ASN A 698 14.95 -1.36 6.58
C ASN A 698 15.01 -1.62 5.07
N ALA A 699 15.22 -2.87 4.68
CA ALA A 699 15.39 -3.25 3.29
C ALA A 699 14.12 -3.05 2.43
N GLY A 700 12.96 -2.85 3.06
CA GLY A 700 11.69 -2.58 2.39
C GLY A 700 11.27 -1.10 2.38
N LEU A 701 12.05 -0.20 2.98
CA LEU A 701 11.77 1.23 2.99
C LEU A 701 13.07 2.04 3.00
N CYS A 702 13.19 2.95 2.04
CA CYS A 702 14.21 3.99 1.99
C CYS A 702 13.56 5.35 1.82
N VAL A 703 14.09 6.36 2.50
CA VAL A 703 13.70 7.76 2.36
C VAL A 703 14.86 8.49 1.70
N ALA A 704 14.59 9.17 0.60
CA ALA A 704 15.53 10.09 -0.03
C ALA A 704 14.97 11.52 0.00
N LEU A 705 15.85 12.51 0.10
CA LEU A 705 15.51 13.93 0.02
C LEU A 705 16.24 14.58 -1.16
N GLN A 706 15.54 15.45 -1.86
CA GLN A 706 16.10 16.35 -2.85
C GLN A 706 16.74 17.57 -2.18
N ASP A 707 17.53 18.35 -2.94
CA ASP A 707 18.16 19.56 -2.42
C ASP A 707 17.13 20.55 -1.85
N ASP A 708 15.96 20.69 -2.48
CA ASP A 708 14.84 21.51 -2.01
C ASP A 708 13.99 20.87 -0.89
N ALA A 709 14.53 19.82 -0.26
CA ALA A 709 13.92 19.01 0.78
C ALA A 709 12.67 18.21 0.38
N ARG A 710 12.29 18.12 -0.90
CA ARG A 710 11.20 17.21 -1.30
C ARG A 710 11.60 15.74 -1.08
N GLN A 711 10.64 14.96 -0.60
CA GLN A 711 10.82 13.54 -0.29
C GLN A 711 10.57 12.65 -1.51
N ILE A 712 11.40 11.62 -1.66
CA ILE A 712 11.20 10.48 -2.55
C ILE A 712 11.24 9.21 -1.68
N LEU A 713 10.27 8.30 -1.86
CA LEU A 713 10.16 7.07 -1.07
C LEU A 713 10.44 5.84 -1.90
N GLY A 714 11.43 5.04 -1.49
CA GLY A 714 11.70 3.71 -2.02
C GLY A 714 11.01 2.66 -1.16
N THR A 715 10.16 1.81 -1.72
CA THR A 715 9.45 0.74 -0.98
C THR A 715 9.52 -0.60 -1.69
N ARG A 716 9.67 -1.70 -0.94
CA ARG A 716 9.45 -3.07 -1.44
C ARG A 716 8.03 -3.52 -1.05
N GLY A 717 7.31 -4.10 -2.01
CA GLY A 717 5.92 -4.55 -1.87
C GLY A 717 5.79 -5.96 -1.32
#